data_AF-A0A6J1ES71-F1
#
_entry.id   AF-A0A6J1ES71-F1
#
_cell.length_a   1.000
_cell.length_b   1.000
_cell.length_c   1.000
_cell.angle_alpha   90.00
_cell.angle_beta   90.00
_cell.angle_gamma   90.00
#
_symmetry.space_group_name_H-M   'P 1'
#
loop_
_entity.id
_entity.type
_entity.pdbx_description
1 polymer ?
#
loop_
_entity_poly.entity_id
_entity_poly.type
_entity_poly.pdbx_seq_one_letter_code
_entity_poly.pdbx_strand_id
1 'polypeptide(L)'
;MATSSDEEVEKELQEHDGGFCRSLYGVGSVLDPRAKWVREWNRVFLLVSAAGLFVDPLFLYTLSISESWMCLFVDGWLAITVTVLRCTADAFHLWNMWLQLKTATRYSFAGGAATAATPENRGLRDSTPRAVALRYFKSKKGFFFDLFVILPLPQVVLWVVIPRIMKEGSVTLVMTVLLIVFLFQYLPKLYHSVCLLRRLQNLSGFIFGTVWWGIALNLIAYFVAAHAAGACWYLLGVQRAAKCLKEQCRGTSSCGVRLLSCKDRIFYGATKMGMGRDSARFDWASNRQPKFMCLDTADNFNYGAYKWTVQLVVNQSRLEKILFPIFWGLMTLSTFGNLESTTEWLEVVFNIIVLTSGLLLVTMLIGNIKVFLHATTSKKQGMQLKMRNLEWWMRKRHLPQGFRQRVRNFERQRWAAMRGVDECEMIKNLPEGLRREIKYHLCLDLVRQVPLFQHMDDLVLENICDRVKSLIFTKGETITREGDPVQRMLFVVRGHLQSSQVLRDGVKSCCMLGPGNFSGDELLSWCLRRPFIERLPPSSCTLVTLETTEAFGLEAEDVKYVTQHFRYTFVNDKVKRSARYYSPGWRTWAAVAIQLAWRRYRHRLTLTSLSFIRPRRPLSRCSSLGEDRLRLYTALLTSPKPNQDHFDF
;
A
#
# COMPACT_ATOMS: atom_id res chain seq x y z
N MET A 1 0.66 -40.54 -3.48
CA MET A 1 -0.51 -39.83 -4.03
C MET A 1 -0.22 -38.33 -3.97
N ALA A 2 0.53 -37.81 -4.94
CA ALA A 2 0.85 -36.39 -5.07
C ALA A 2 1.43 -36.18 -6.48
N THR A 3 0.61 -36.36 -7.52
CA THR A 3 1.00 -36.11 -8.91
C THR A 3 -0.16 -35.61 -9.79
N SER A 4 -1.31 -35.24 -9.23
CA SER A 4 -2.47 -34.78 -10.02
C SER A 4 -2.79 -33.29 -9.86
N SER A 5 -2.14 -32.56 -8.95
CA SER A 5 -2.42 -31.14 -8.71
C SER A 5 -1.56 -30.20 -9.56
N ASP A 6 -0.42 -30.66 -10.04
CA ASP A 6 0.55 -29.78 -10.74
C ASP A 6 0.25 -29.68 -12.24
N GLU A 7 -0.37 -30.69 -12.86
CA GLU A 7 -0.81 -30.63 -14.27
C GLU A 7 -2.07 -29.76 -14.49
N GLU A 8 -2.91 -29.54 -13.47
CA GLU A 8 -4.06 -28.62 -13.57
C GLU A 8 -3.63 -27.15 -13.47
N VAL A 9 -2.58 -26.85 -12.67
CA VAL A 9 -2.04 -25.49 -12.54
C VAL A 9 -1.29 -25.05 -13.79
N GLU A 10 -0.62 -25.97 -14.49
CA GLU A 10 0.10 -25.64 -15.73
C GLU A 10 -0.85 -25.45 -16.94
N LYS A 11 -2.02 -26.10 -16.94
CA LYS A 11 -3.09 -25.85 -17.92
C LYS A 11 -3.82 -24.52 -17.69
N GLU A 12 -4.05 -24.10 -16.44
CA GLU A 12 -4.63 -22.78 -16.14
C GLU A 12 -3.68 -21.61 -16.49
N LEU A 13 -2.36 -21.80 -16.40
CA LEU A 13 -1.39 -20.78 -16.83
C LEU A 13 -1.28 -20.66 -18.36
N GLN A 14 -1.46 -21.74 -19.12
CA GLN A 14 -1.44 -21.67 -20.60
C GLN A 14 -2.71 -21.08 -21.21
N GLU A 15 -3.90 -21.24 -20.58
CA GLU A 15 -5.11 -20.57 -21.06
C GLU A 15 -5.11 -19.05 -20.77
N HIS A 16 -4.41 -18.61 -19.72
CA HIS A 16 -4.38 -17.20 -19.34
C HIS A 16 -3.44 -16.33 -20.21
N ASP A 17 -2.40 -16.92 -20.80
CA ASP A 17 -1.51 -16.26 -21.78
C ASP A 17 -2.06 -16.34 -23.22
N GLY A 18 -2.82 -17.39 -23.56
CA GLY A 18 -3.51 -17.51 -24.85
C GLY A 18 -4.62 -16.47 -25.09
N GLY A 19 -5.17 -15.89 -24.02
CA GLY A 19 -6.16 -14.80 -24.06
C GLY A 19 -5.58 -13.43 -24.40
N PHE A 20 -4.25 -13.25 -24.25
CA PHE A 20 -3.57 -11.97 -24.44
C PHE A 20 -3.58 -11.51 -25.91
N CYS A 21 -3.46 -12.45 -26.86
CA CYS A 21 -3.48 -12.13 -28.30
C CYS A 21 -4.89 -12.16 -28.94
N ARG A 22 -5.83 -12.97 -28.44
CA ARG A 22 -7.17 -13.07 -29.06
C ARG A 22 -8.13 -11.93 -28.70
N SER A 23 -7.93 -11.28 -27.55
CA SER A 23 -8.81 -10.18 -27.11
C SER A 23 -8.50 -8.84 -27.79
N LEU A 24 -7.26 -8.63 -28.25
CA LEU A 24 -6.81 -7.35 -28.81
C LEU A 24 -7.35 -7.05 -30.23
N TYR A 25 -7.67 -8.09 -31.01
CA TYR A 25 -8.06 -7.98 -32.43
C TYR A 25 -9.54 -8.27 -32.71
N GLY A 26 -10.33 -8.61 -31.68
CA GLY A 26 -11.77 -8.83 -31.82
C GLY A 26 -12.54 -7.51 -31.95
N VAL A 27 -13.08 -7.23 -33.14
CA VAL A 27 -13.99 -6.08 -33.40
C VAL A 27 -15.27 -6.13 -32.54
N GLY A 28 -15.54 -7.24 -31.83
CA GLY A 28 -16.73 -7.43 -30.98
C GLY A 28 -16.51 -7.74 -29.49
N SER A 29 -15.29 -7.76 -28.95
CA SER A 29 -15.09 -8.11 -27.52
C SER A 29 -15.20 -6.88 -26.59
N VAL A 30 -15.94 -7.08 -25.49
CA VAL A 30 -16.47 -6.04 -24.61
C VAL A 30 -15.65 -5.94 -23.32
N LEU A 31 -15.30 -4.71 -22.91
CA LEU A 31 -14.27 -4.42 -21.90
C LEU A 31 -14.92 -3.90 -20.60
N ASP A 32 -14.70 -4.58 -19.46
CA ASP A 32 -15.22 -4.19 -18.14
C ASP A 32 -14.31 -3.10 -17.48
N PRO A 33 -14.82 -1.91 -17.13
CA PRO A 33 -14.04 -0.83 -16.52
C PRO A 33 -13.44 -1.16 -15.14
N ARG A 34 -13.95 -2.18 -14.42
CA ARG A 34 -13.39 -2.62 -13.13
C ARG A 34 -12.34 -3.72 -13.30
N ALA A 35 -12.16 -4.24 -14.52
CA ALA A 35 -11.17 -5.26 -14.78
C ALA A 35 -9.75 -4.78 -14.46
N LYS A 36 -8.93 -5.70 -13.96
CA LYS A 36 -7.54 -5.45 -13.57
C LYS A 36 -6.73 -4.82 -14.73
N TRP A 37 -6.95 -5.30 -15.96
CA TRP A 37 -6.27 -4.79 -17.15
C TRP A 37 -6.63 -3.33 -17.48
N VAL A 38 -7.87 -2.86 -17.23
CA VAL A 38 -8.23 -1.43 -17.44
C VAL A 38 -7.46 -0.54 -16.48
N ARG A 39 -7.32 -1.00 -15.23
CA ARG A 39 -6.57 -0.26 -14.20
C ARG A 39 -5.09 -0.19 -14.54
N GLU A 40 -4.51 -1.28 -15.05
CA GLU A 40 -3.13 -1.33 -15.53
C GLU A 40 -2.92 -0.49 -16.78
N TRP A 41 -3.87 -0.51 -17.72
CA TRP A 41 -3.84 0.35 -18.89
C TRP A 41 -3.86 1.84 -18.51
N ASN A 42 -4.75 2.25 -17.60
CA ASN A 42 -4.81 3.64 -17.14
C ASN A 42 -3.50 4.11 -16.47
N ARG A 43 -2.78 3.20 -15.79
CA ARG A 43 -1.45 3.45 -15.22
C ARG A 43 -0.40 3.67 -16.29
N VAL A 44 -0.35 2.80 -17.29
CA VAL A 44 0.55 2.94 -18.45
C VAL A 44 0.25 4.23 -19.20
N PHE A 45 -1.03 4.52 -19.44
CA PHE A 45 -1.47 5.72 -20.14
C PHE A 45 -1.09 7.01 -19.41
N LEU A 46 -1.09 7.03 -18.07
CA LEU A 46 -0.58 8.16 -17.28
C LEU A 46 0.91 8.42 -17.55
N LEU A 47 1.73 7.36 -17.60
CA LEU A 47 3.17 7.49 -17.90
C LEU A 47 3.40 7.93 -19.34
N VAL A 48 2.64 7.40 -20.30
CA VAL A 48 2.69 7.84 -21.69
C VAL A 48 2.28 9.31 -21.84
N SER A 49 1.25 9.74 -21.10
CA SER A 49 0.84 11.15 -21.06
C SER A 49 1.94 12.06 -20.49
N ALA A 50 2.64 11.62 -19.44
CA ALA A 50 3.78 12.35 -18.88
C ALA A 50 4.97 12.41 -19.86
N ALA A 51 5.26 11.30 -20.57
CA ALA A 51 6.26 11.28 -21.62
C ALA A 51 5.90 12.22 -22.78
N GLY A 52 4.63 12.29 -23.18
CA GLY A 52 4.15 13.24 -24.17
C GLY A 52 4.38 14.70 -23.77
N LEU A 53 4.13 15.05 -22.50
CA LEU A 53 4.46 16.38 -21.96
C LEU A 53 5.96 16.67 -21.95
N PHE A 54 6.82 15.65 -21.85
CA PHE A 54 8.26 15.83 -21.97
C PHE A 54 8.72 16.01 -23.42
N VAL A 55 8.02 15.44 -24.40
CA VAL A 55 8.36 15.58 -25.83
C VAL A 55 7.99 16.95 -26.39
N ASP A 56 6.88 17.55 -25.95
CA ASP A 56 6.37 18.81 -26.51
C ASP A 56 7.38 19.99 -26.47
N PRO A 57 8.13 20.24 -25.39
CA PRO A 57 9.11 21.32 -25.36
C PRO A 57 10.30 21.11 -26.31
N LEU A 58 10.57 19.87 -26.74
CA LEU A 58 11.66 19.57 -27.68
C LEU A 58 11.47 20.25 -29.05
N PHE A 59 10.23 20.57 -29.43
CA PHE A 59 9.94 21.35 -30.64
C PHE A 59 10.65 22.72 -30.62
N LEU A 60 10.84 23.31 -29.44
CA LEU A 60 11.47 24.63 -29.30
C LEU A 60 12.98 24.58 -29.56
N TYR A 61 13.64 23.44 -29.32
CA TYR A 61 15.07 23.25 -29.58
C TYR A 61 15.41 23.00 -31.05
N THR A 62 14.41 22.86 -31.92
CA THR A 62 14.62 22.63 -33.36
C THR A 62 15.20 23.86 -34.07
N LEU A 63 15.02 25.06 -33.51
CA LEU A 63 15.55 26.30 -34.08
C LEU A 63 16.97 26.57 -33.58
N SER A 64 17.88 26.83 -34.51
CA SER A 64 19.25 27.22 -34.19
C SER A 64 19.81 28.23 -35.18
N ILE A 65 20.90 28.89 -34.80
CA ILE A 65 21.58 29.87 -35.64
C ILE A 65 22.90 29.26 -36.12
N SER A 66 23.17 29.37 -37.41
CA SER A 66 24.43 28.90 -38.00
C SER A 66 25.55 29.88 -37.65
N GLU A 67 26.64 29.37 -37.07
CA GLU A 67 27.83 30.18 -36.81
C GLU A 67 28.45 30.75 -38.09
N SER A 68 28.53 29.92 -39.12
CA SER A 68 29.25 30.26 -40.36
C SER A 68 28.46 31.21 -41.26
N TRP A 69 27.13 31.14 -41.23
CA TRP A 69 26.27 31.91 -42.13
C TRP A 69 25.40 32.95 -41.42
N MET A 70 25.49 33.05 -40.09
CA MET A 70 24.74 33.98 -39.23
C MET A 70 23.25 34.04 -39.60
N CYS A 71 22.65 32.88 -39.83
CA CYS A 71 21.28 32.74 -40.27
C CYS A 71 20.54 31.67 -39.45
N LEU A 72 19.23 31.86 -39.30
CA LEU A 72 18.33 30.96 -38.61
C LEU A 72 17.99 29.75 -39.48
N PHE A 73 18.04 28.56 -38.90
CA PHE A 73 17.61 27.30 -39.54
C PHE A 73 16.90 26.38 -38.56
N VAL A 74 16.15 25.43 -39.11
CA VAL A 74 15.54 24.31 -38.39
C VAL A 74 16.43 23.08 -38.52
N ASP A 75 16.84 22.47 -37.40
CA ASP A 75 17.54 21.18 -37.39
C ASP A 75 16.57 20.08 -37.84
N GLY A 76 16.79 19.57 -39.05
CA GLY A 76 15.93 18.57 -39.68
C GLY A 76 15.96 17.21 -38.98
N TRP A 77 17.10 16.80 -38.42
CA TRP A 77 17.20 15.53 -37.70
C TRP A 77 16.46 15.60 -36.37
N LEU A 78 16.60 16.71 -35.64
CA LEU A 78 15.85 16.92 -34.41
C LEU A 78 14.35 17.07 -34.70
N ALA A 79 13.97 17.79 -35.76
CA ALA A 79 12.59 17.92 -36.20
C ALA A 79 11.94 16.57 -36.52
N ILE A 80 12.61 15.69 -37.28
CA ILE A 80 12.12 14.32 -37.55
C ILE A 80 11.98 13.55 -36.24
N THR A 81 13.00 13.57 -35.39
CA THR A 81 12.99 12.79 -34.13
C THR A 81 11.82 13.20 -33.23
N VAL A 82 11.63 14.50 -33.01
CA VAL A 82 10.57 15.04 -32.15
C VAL A 82 9.19 14.78 -32.76
N THR A 83 9.04 14.89 -34.08
CA THR A 83 7.76 14.58 -34.73
C THR A 83 7.40 13.10 -34.65
N VAL A 84 8.37 12.18 -34.80
CA VAL A 84 8.14 10.74 -34.60
C VAL A 84 7.73 10.45 -33.16
N LEU A 85 8.47 10.94 -32.16
CA LEU A 85 8.13 10.76 -30.74
C LEU A 85 6.76 11.35 -30.38
N ARG A 86 6.38 12.46 -31.01
CA ARG A 86 5.07 13.07 -30.81
C ARG A 86 3.96 12.23 -31.43
N CYS A 87 4.14 11.74 -32.65
CA CYS A 87 3.18 10.89 -33.34
C CYS A 87 2.94 9.57 -32.61
N THR A 88 3.97 8.97 -32.01
CA THR A 88 3.81 7.75 -31.21
C THR A 88 2.96 8.02 -29.96
N ALA A 89 3.19 9.13 -29.25
CA ALA A 89 2.36 9.54 -28.12
C ALA A 89 0.90 9.78 -28.55
N ASP A 90 0.67 10.47 -29.67
CA ASP A 90 -0.67 10.70 -30.23
C ASP A 90 -1.40 9.40 -30.57
N ALA A 91 -0.70 8.39 -31.11
CA ALA A 91 -1.26 7.07 -31.37
C ALA A 91 -1.75 6.39 -30.08
N PHE A 92 -1.00 6.49 -28.98
CA PHE A 92 -1.45 5.98 -27.67
C PHE A 92 -2.65 6.74 -27.12
N HIS A 93 -2.73 8.06 -27.33
CA HIS A 93 -3.92 8.84 -26.97
C HIS A 93 -5.16 8.43 -27.77
N LEU A 94 -5.01 8.22 -29.08
CA LEU A 94 -6.08 7.70 -29.94
C LEU A 94 -6.54 6.31 -29.52
N TRP A 95 -5.59 5.43 -29.20
CA TRP A 95 -5.88 4.09 -28.69
C TRP A 95 -6.66 4.15 -27.37
N ASN A 96 -6.25 5.03 -26.44
CA ASN A 96 -6.95 5.22 -25.18
C ASN A 96 -8.37 5.78 -25.37
N MET A 97 -8.54 6.74 -26.28
CA MET A 97 -9.87 7.27 -26.65
C MET A 97 -10.77 6.17 -27.24
N TRP A 98 -10.22 5.29 -28.08
CA TRP A 98 -10.93 4.14 -28.62
C TRP A 98 -11.35 3.13 -27.54
N LEU A 99 -10.47 2.83 -26.58
CA LEU A 99 -10.80 1.97 -25.43
C LEU A 99 -11.90 2.60 -24.55
N GLN A 100 -11.87 3.91 -24.33
CA GLN A 100 -12.92 4.61 -23.58
C GLN A 100 -14.27 4.57 -24.30
N LEU A 101 -14.28 4.70 -25.63
CA LEU A 101 -15.49 4.56 -26.42
C LEU A 101 -16.09 3.13 -26.30
N LYS A 102 -15.25 2.10 -26.33
CA LYS A 102 -15.67 0.70 -26.14
C LYS A 102 -16.25 0.44 -24.73
N THR A 103 -15.63 0.97 -23.69
CA THR A 103 -16.09 0.77 -22.29
C THR A 103 -17.40 1.53 -22.00
N ALA A 104 -17.55 2.77 -22.51
CA ALA A 104 -18.76 3.58 -22.30
C ALA A 104 -20.02 2.97 -22.94
N THR A 105 -19.85 2.27 -24.08
CA THR A 105 -20.96 1.62 -24.80
C THR A 105 -21.62 0.50 -23.98
N ARG A 106 -20.89 -0.15 -23.04
CA ARG A 106 -21.46 -1.22 -22.17
C ARG A 106 -22.20 -0.69 -20.94
N TYR A 107 -21.79 0.43 -20.33
CA TYR A 107 -22.40 0.91 -19.07
C TYR A 107 -23.89 1.22 -19.23
N SER A 108 -24.28 1.75 -20.40
CA SER A 108 -25.70 1.96 -20.72
C SER A 108 -26.43 0.68 -21.16
N PHE A 109 -25.73 -0.35 -21.65
CA PHE A 109 -26.35 -1.63 -22.01
C PHE A 109 -26.61 -2.50 -20.76
N ALA A 110 -25.68 -2.52 -19.80
CA ALA A 110 -25.86 -3.19 -18.51
C ALA A 110 -26.87 -2.46 -17.61
N GLY A 111 -26.96 -1.12 -17.69
CA GLY A 111 -28.01 -0.34 -17.02
C GLY A 111 -29.41 -0.58 -17.59
N GLY A 112 -29.54 -1.17 -18.78
CA GLY A 112 -30.82 -1.61 -19.35
C GLY A 112 -31.20 -3.05 -18.97
N ALA A 113 -30.27 -3.85 -18.43
CA ALA A 113 -30.49 -5.25 -18.07
C ALA A 113 -30.52 -5.51 -16.55
N ALA A 114 -30.20 -4.52 -15.72
CA ALA A 114 -30.04 -4.68 -14.27
C ALA A 114 -31.04 -3.90 -13.41
N THR A 115 -32.24 -3.58 -13.92
CA THR A 115 -33.37 -3.14 -13.08
C THR A 115 -34.66 -3.84 -13.52
N ALA A 116 -34.78 -5.12 -13.15
CA ALA A 116 -36.08 -5.74 -12.98
C ALA A 116 -36.68 -5.26 -11.65
N ALA A 117 -37.24 -4.04 -11.63
CA ALA A 117 -38.22 -3.63 -10.63
C ALA A 117 -38.91 -2.32 -11.06
N THR A 118 -40.25 -2.36 -11.00
CA THR A 118 -41.27 -1.30 -11.18
C THR A 118 -41.80 -1.06 -12.61
N PRO A 119 -43.12 -1.26 -12.85
CA PRO A 119 -43.75 -1.11 -14.15
C PRO A 119 -44.46 0.25 -14.26
N GLU A 120 -43.77 1.33 -14.59
CA GLU A 120 -44.49 2.56 -15.00
C GLU A 120 -43.60 3.50 -15.84
N ASN A 121 -43.70 3.30 -17.17
CA ASN A 121 -43.42 4.22 -18.28
C ASN A 121 -42.66 3.52 -19.42
N ARG A 122 -43.40 2.78 -20.23
CA ARG A 122 -42.97 2.37 -21.59
C ARG A 122 -43.06 3.58 -22.53
N GLY A 123 -42.04 4.41 -22.52
CA GLY A 123 -41.66 5.20 -23.70
C GLY A 123 -40.69 4.38 -24.54
N LEU A 124 -41.14 3.91 -25.70
CA LEU A 124 -40.37 3.19 -26.71
C LEU A 124 -39.07 3.95 -27.02
N ARG A 125 -37.91 3.47 -26.54
CA ARG A 125 -36.63 4.14 -26.74
C ARG A 125 -35.63 3.14 -27.33
N ASP A 126 -35.61 3.10 -28.65
CA ASP A 126 -34.69 2.30 -29.45
C ASP A 126 -33.25 2.52 -28.99
N SER A 127 -32.67 1.45 -28.44
CA SER A 127 -31.31 1.42 -27.90
C SER A 127 -30.35 0.95 -28.98
N THR A 128 -30.28 1.69 -30.10
CA THR A 128 -29.31 1.38 -31.15
C THR A 128 -27.90 1.86 -30.73
N PRO A 129 -26.82 1.12 -31.04
CA PRO A 129 -25.44 1.52 -30.72
C PRO A 129 -25.09 2.90 -31.29
N ARG A 130 -25.73 3.29 -32.40
CA ARG A 130 -25.61 4.62 -33.04
C ARG A 130 -26.20 5.74 -32.16
N ALA A 131 -27.36 5.55 -31.55
CA ALA A 131 -28.00 6.55 -30.68
C ALA A 131 -27.26 6.76 -29.34
N VAL A 132 -26.48 5.76 -28.90
CA VAL A 132 -25.68 5.81 -27.67
C VAL A 132 -24.28 6.40 -27.93
N ALA A 133 -23.64 6.06 -29.06
CA ALA A 133 -22.44 6.77 -29.52
C ALA A 133 -22.72 8.27 -29.66
N LEU A 134 -23.86 8.65 -30.26
CA LEU A 134 -24.34 10.03 -30.35
C LEU A 134 -24.53 10.71 -28.98
N ARG A 135 -24.83 9.96 -27.91
CA ARG A 135 -24.94 10.47 -26.53
C ARG A 135 -23.56 10.72 -25.89
N TYR A 136 -22.55 9.90 -26.20
CA TYR A 136 -21.17 10.15 -25.82
C TYR A 136 -20.58 11.38 -26.55
N PHE A 137 -20.84 11.51 -27.86
CA PHE A 137 -20.55 12.75 -28.62
C PHE A 137 -21.30 13.98 -28.07
N LYS A 138 -22.49 13.80 -27.47
CA LYS A 138 -23.27 14.86 -26.79
C LYS A 138 -22.81 15.18 -25.37
N SER A 139 -21.92 14.38 -24.76
CA SER A 139 -21.21 14.74 -23.52
C SER A 139 -20.13 15.78 -23.87
N LYS A 140 -20.61 16.99 -24.20
CA LYS A 140 -19.89 18.06 -24.93
C LYS A 140 -18.56 18.52 -24.31
N LYS A 141 -18.18 18.09 -23.10
CA LYS A 141 -17.01 18.61 -22.39
C LYS A 141 -15.78 17.68 -22.38
N GLY A 142 -15.95 16.36 -22.46
CA GLY A 142 -14.82 15.42 -22.38
C GLY A 142 -14.23 15.06 -23.74
N PHE A 143 -15.06 14.57 -24.67
CA PHE A 143 -14.61 14.06 -25.97
C PHE A 143 -13.93 15.13 -26.85
N PHE A 144 -14.51 16.33 -26.93
CA PHE A 144 -13.92 17.43 -27.71
C PHE A 144 -12.60 17.93 -27.11
N PHE A 145 -12.46 17.83 -25.78
CA PHE A 145 -11.22 18.18 -25.09
C PHE A 145 -10.13 17.15 -25.35
N ASP A 146 -10.46 15.85 -25.28
CA ASP A 146 -9.54 14.76 -25.60
C ASP A 146 -9.09 14.82 -27.08
N LEU A 147 -10.02 15.13 -27.99
CA LEU A 147 -9.70 15.33 -29.41
C LEU A 147 -8.76 16.52 -29.63
N PHE A 148 -9.00 17.64 -28.93
CA PHE A 148 -8.17 18.84 -29.03
C PHE A 148 -6.72 18.58 -28.59
N VAL A 149 -6.53 17.84 -27.49
CA VAL A 149 -5.21 17.47 -26.94
C VAL A 149 -4.36 16.70 -27.97
N ILE A 150 -5.00 15.93 -28.86
CA ILE A 150 -4.36 15.06 -29.86
C ILE A 150 -3.97 15.81 -31.15
N LEU A 151 -4.51 17.01 -31.40
CA LEU A 151 -4.29 17.72 -32.67
C LEU A 151 -2.79 17.95 -32.96
N PRO A 152 -2.27 17.62 -34.16
CA PRO A 152 -0.86 17.74 -34.49
C PRO A 152 -0.45 19.16 -34.90
N LEU A 153 -0.89 20.18 -34.14
CA LEU A 153 -0.60 21.59 -34.41
C LEU A 153 0.91 21.92 -34.48
N PRO A 154 1.80 21.42 -33.61
CA PRO A 154 3.22 21.78 -33.61
C PRO A 154 3.92 21.12 -34.79
N GLN A 155 3.48 19.93 -35.22
CA GLN A 155 3.98 19.30 -36.45
C GLN A 155 3.61 20.14 -37.69
N VAL A 156 2.35 20.57 -37.81
CA VAL A 156 1.91 21.42 -38.94
C VAL A 156 2.67 22.75 -38.96
N VAL A 157 2.84 23.37 -37.79
CA VAL A 157 3.55 24.65 -37.68
C VAL A 157 5.03 24.49 -38.03
N LEU A 158 5.70 23.44 -37.52
CA LEU A 158 7.10 23.17 -37.78
C LEU A 158 7.40 22.90 -39.26
N TRP A 159 6.59 22.07 -39.92
CA TRP A 159 6.87 21.63 -41.30
C TRP A 159 6.26 22.53 -42.39
N VAL A 160 5.18 23.27 -42.09
CA VAL A 160 4.47 24.06 -43.10
C VAL A 160 4.58 25.57 -42.84
N VAL A 161 4.29 26.01 -41.62
CA VAL A 161 4.16 27.45 -41.31
C VAL A 161 5.53 28.10 -41.16
N ILE A 162 6.43 27.52 -40.37
CA ILE A 162 7.76 28.08 -40.12
C ILE A 162 8.57 28.23 -41.41
N PRO A 163 8.67 27.22 -42.30
CA PRO A 163 9.36 27.39 -43.57
C PRO A 163 8.76 28.49 -44.44
N ARG A 164 7.44 28.76 -44.37
CA ARG A 164 6.81 29.86 -45.11
C ARG A 164 7.19 31.22 -44.53
N ILE A 165 7.10 31.40 -43.22
CA ILE A 165 7.46 32.66 -42.54
C ILE A 165 8.95 32.98 -42.73
N MET A 166 9.82 31.96 -42.66
CA MET A 166 11.24 32.12 -42.93
C MET A 166 11.53 32.55 -44.38
N LYS A 167 10.66 32.24 -45.35
CA LYS A 167 10.78 32.76 -46.73
C LYS A 167 10.61 34.27 -46.79
N GLU A 168 9.75 34.81 -45.94
CA GLU A 168 9.45 36.24 -45.87
C GLU A 168 10.54 37.02 -45.10
N GLY A 169 11.42 36.33 -44.37
CA GLY A 169 12.52 36.92 -43.59
C GLY A 169 12.11 37.40 -42.19
N SER A 170 10.92 37.02 -41.71
CA SER A 170 10.38 37.47 -40.42
C SER A 170 10.77 36.53 -39.27
N VAL A 171 12.05 36.54 -38.88
CA VAL A 171 12.60 35.63 -37.85
C VAL A 171 11.95 35.80 -36.47
N THR A 172 11.52 37.02 -36.10
CA THR A 172 10.82 37.27 -34.83
C THR A 172 9.42 36.66 -34.81
N LEU A 173 8.73 36.64 -35.96
CA LEU A 173 7.40 36.05 -36.08
C LEU A 173 7.45 34.51 -35.96
N VAL A 174 8.55 33.89 -36.42
CA VAL A 174 8.77 32.44 -36.23
C VAL A 174 8.77 32.07 -34.75
N MET A 175 9.52 32.81 -33.94
CA MET A 175 9.63 32.55 -32.49
C MET A 175 8.30 32.75 -31.78
N THR A 176 7.57 33.83 -32.09
CA THR A 176 6.29 34.12 -31.45
C THR A 176 5.22 33.10 -31.83
N VAL A 177 5.14 32.69 -33.10
CA VAL A 177 4.20 31.64 -33.56
C VAL A 177 4.52 30.32 -32.87
N LEU A 178 5.80 29.93 -32.78
CA LEU A 178 6.21 28.68 -32.12
C LEU A 178 5.84 28.70 -30.62
N LEU A 179 6.11 29.80 -29.92
CA LEU A 179 5.78 29.95 -28.50
C LEU A 179 4.26 29.92 -28.24
N ILE A 180 3.47 30.65 -29.04
CA ILE A 180 2.01 30.68 -28.90
C ILE A 180 1.41 29.30 -29.14
N VAL A 181 1.85 28.61 -30.20
CA VAL A 181 1.36 27.26 -30.52
C VAL A 181 1.74 26.27 -29.43
N PHE A 182 2.97 26.36 -28.91
CA PHE A 182 3.41 25.55 -27.77
C PHE A 182 2.49 25.78 -26.56
N LEU A 183 2.29 27.02 -26.12
CA LEU A 183 1.45 27.31 -24.95
C LEU A 183 -0.01 26.89 -25.17
N PHE A 184 -0.56 27.15 -26.36
CA PHE A 184 -1.95 26.86 -26.71
C PHE A 184 -2.26 25.36 -26.63
N GLN A 185 -1.29 24.49 -26.92
CA GLN A 185 -1.47 23.04 -26.85
C GLN A 185 -0.94 22.41 -25.57
N TYR A 186 0.15 22.92 -25.03
CA TYR A 186 0.79 22.38 -23.83
C TYR A 186 -0.09 22.56 -22.60
N LEU A 187 -0.74 23.73 -22.44
CA LEU A 187 -1.58 24.01 -21.27
C LEU A 187 -2.80 23.05 -21.18
N PRO A 188 -3.57 22.82 -22.26
CA PRO A 188 -4.65 21.84 -22.25
C PRO A 188 -4.16 20.40 -21.99
N LYS A 189 -3.03 19.97 -22.55
CA LYS A 189 -2.44 18.66 -22.26
C LYS A 189 -2.04 18.51 -20.79
N LEU A 190 -1.43 19.55 -20.22
CA LEU A 190 -1.05 19.58 -18.82
C LEU A 190 -2.29 19.45 -17.93
N TYR A 191 -3.35 20.20 -18.22
CA TYR A 191 -4.63 20.10 -17.52
C TYR A 191 -5.23 18.69 -17.64
N HIS A 192 -5.26 18.11 -18.85
CA HIS A 192 -5.74 16.74 -19.08
C HIS A 192 -4.98 15.71 -18.21
N SER A 193 -3.64 15.78 -18.20
CA SER A 193 -2.80 14.89 -17.39
C SER A 193 -3.05 15.03 -15.89
N VAL A 194 -3.23 16.26 -15.38
CA VAL A 194 -3.57 16.51 -13.97
C VAL A 194 -4.95 15.97 -13.62
N CYS A 195 -5.95 16.14 -14.50
CA CYS A 195 -7.28 15.58 -14.32
C CYS A 195 -7.26 14.04 -14.27
N LEU A 196 -6.49 13.41 -15.16
CA LEU A 196 -6.28 11.97 -15.16
C LEU A 196 -5.64 11.48 -13.86
N LEU A 197 -4.60 12.17 -13.39
CA LEU A 197 -3.92 11.85 -12.14
C LEU A 197 -4.87 11.91 -10.93
N ARG A 198 -5.65 12.99 -10.80
CA ARG A 198 -6.63 13.15 -9.70
C ARG A 198 -7.71 12.07 -9.74
N ARG A 199 -8.20 11.73 -10.94
CA ARG A 199 -9.19 10.67 -11.11
C ARG A 199 -8.66 9.32 -10.63
N LEU A 200 -7.40 9.00 -10.92
CA LEU A 200 -6.77 7.75 -10.48
C LEU A 200 -6.51 7.72 -8.97
N GLN A 201 -6.14 8.86 -8.38
CA GLN A 201 -5.98 8.98 -6.92
C GLN A 201 -7.29 8.69 -6.18
N ASN A 202 -8.40 9.29 -6.60
CA ASN A 202 -9.70 9.13 -5.95
C ASN A 202 -10.25 7.69 -6.01
N LEU A 203 -9.91 6.92 -7.05
CA LEU A 203 -10.45 5.56 -7.25
C LEU A 203 -9.64 4.47 -6.56
N SER A 204 -8.33 4.66 -6.37
CA SER A 204 -7.44 3.58 -5.96
C SER A 204 -6.74 3.80 -4.63
N GLY A 205 -6.69 5.03 -4.09
CA GLY A 205 -5.89 5.39 -2.92
C GLY A 205 -4.37 5.31 -3.14
N PHE A 206 -3.90 4.23 -3.78
CA PHE A 206 -2.52 3.98 -4.22
C PHE A 206 -2.48 3.71 -5.73
N ILE A 207 -1.88 4.63 -6.48
CA ILE A 207 -1.92 4.65 -7.95
C ILE A 207 -1.27 3.39 -8.55
N PHE A 208 -0.14 2.94 -8.01
CA PHE A 208 0.66 1.81 -8.54
C PHE A 208 0.90 0.70 -7.51
N GLY A 209 0.10 0.65 -6.44
CA GLY A 209 0.22 -0.36 -5.38
C GLY A 209 1.40 -0.17 -4.42
N THR A 210 2.39 0.68 -4.74
CA THR A 210 3.41 1.12 -3.78
C THR A 210 3.25 2.60 -3.45
N VAL A 211 3.52 2.94 -2.19
CA VAL A 211 3.42 4.30 -1.67
C VAL A 211 4.43 5.23 -2.37
N TRP A 212 5.58 4.70 -2.81
CA TRP A 212 6.71 5.45 -3.40
C TRP A 212 6.38 6.15 -4.73
N TRP A 213 5.42 5.61 -5.49
CA TRP A 213 5.01 6.23 -6.76
C TRP A 213 4.42 7.63 -6.58
N GLY A 214 3.89 7.97 -5.40
CA GLY A 214 3.47 9.33 -5.09
C GLY A 214 4.63 10.35 -5.15
N ILE A 215 5.81 9.99 -4.64
CA ILE A 215 7.00 10.85 -4.73
C ILE A 215 7.48 10.91 -6.19
N ALA A 216 7.59 9.76 -6.85
CA ALA A 216 8.10 9.69 -8.21
C ALA A 216 7.27 10.54 -9.18
N LEU A 217 5.93 10.51 -9.08
CA LEU A 217 5.05 11.32 -9.93
C LEU A 217 5.18 12.83 -9.66
N ASN A 218 5.34 13.24 -8.40
CA ASN A 218 5.61 14.65 -8.07
C ASN A 218 6.96 15.12 -8.63
N LEU A 219 7.98 14.25 -8.56
CA LEU A 219 9.30 14.54 -9.12
C LEU A 219 9.26 14.63 -10.66
N ILE A 220 8.57 13.70 -11.33
CA ILE A 220 8.35 13.75 -12.78
C ILE A 220 7.64 15.04 -13.18
N ALA A 221 6.58 15.45 -12.46
CA ALA A 221 5.88 16.69 -12.74
C ALA A 221 6.80 17.92 -12.59
N TYR A 222 7.68 17.91 -11.58
CA TYR A 222 8.69 18.96 -11.38
C TYR A 222 9.70 19.02 -12.53
N PHE A 223 10.24 17.87 -12.97
CA PHE A 223 11.14 17.81 -14.12
C PHE A 223 10.48 18.26 -15.43
N VAL A 224 9.21 17.89 -15.65
CA VAL A 224 8.44 18.32 -16.82
C VAL A 224 8.24 19.85 -16.81
N ALA A 225 7.92 20.44 -15.66
CA ALA A 225 7.83 21.89 -15.52
C ALA A 225 9.17 22.60 -15.79
N ALA A 226 10.27 22.06 -15.25
CA ALA A 226 11.61 22.58 -15.49
C ALA A 226 12.01 22.51 -16.97
N HIS A 227 11.70 21.40 -17.64
CA HIS A 227 11.95 21.24 -19.06
C HIS A 227 11.18 22.26 -19.90
N ALA A 228 9.89 22.46 -19.60
CA ALA A 228 9.07 23.44 -20.31
C ALA A 228 9.56 24.89 -20.09
N ALA A 229 9.90 25.26 -18.85
CA ALA A 229 10.46 26.58 -18.55
C ALA A 229 11.81 26.81 -19.26
N GLY A 230 12.69 25.80 -19.24
CA GLY A 230 13.96 25.81 -19.94
C GLY A 230 13.81 25.95 -21.46
N ALA A 231 12.86 25.24 -22.07
CA ALA A 231 12.61 25.31 -23.50
C ALA A 231 12.11 26.70 -23.94
N CYS A 232 11.20 27.29 -23.16
CA CYS A 232 10.76 28.68 -23.37
C CYS A 232 11.93 29.65 -23.25
N TRP A 233 12.79 29.48 -22.23
CA TRP A 233 13.99 30.30 -22.05
C TRP A 233 14.97 30.18 -23.24
N TYR A 234 15.20 28.96 -23.74
CA TYR A 234 16.02 28.74 -24.93
C TYR A 234 15.47 29.50 -26.15
N LEU A 235 14.17 29.38 -26.42
CA LEU A 235 13.54 30.04 -27.56
C LEU A 235 13.60 31.56 -27.46
N LEU A 236 13.37 32.12 -26.27
CA LEU A 236 13.51 33.56 -26.04
C LEU A 236 14.97 34.01 -26.18
N GLY A 237 15.93 33.16 -25.83
CA GLY A 237 17.35 33.37 -26.11
C GLY A 237 17.67 33.41 -27.61
N VAL A 238 17.14 32.47 -28.40
CA VAL A 238 17.23 32.50 -29.87
C VAL A 238 16.61 33.78 -30.41
N GLN A 239 15.46 34.20 -29.89
CA GLN A 239 14.79 35.45 -30.29
C GLN A 239 15.67 36.67 -29.98
N ARG A 240 16.37 36.69 -28.83
CA ARG A 240 17.28 37.77 -28.45
C ARG A 240 18.52 37.83 -29.35
N ALA A 241 19.14 36.68 -29.64
CA ALA A 241 20.26 36.59 -30.59
C ALA A 241 19.84 37.02 -32.01
N ALA A 242 18.66 36.61 -32.46
CA ALA A 242 18.11 37.03 -33.76
C ALA A 242 17.78 38.54 -33.81
N LYS A 243 17.37 39.14 -32.68
CA LYS A 243 17.17 40.60 -32.55
C LYS A 243 18.50 41.34 -32.71
N CYS A 244 19.57 40.89 -32.05
CA CYS A 244 20.91 41.46 -32.22
C CYS A 244 21.36 41.42 -33.70
N LEU A 245 21.25 40.26 -34.35
CA LEU A 245 21.61 40.11 -35.78
C LEU A 245 20.74 41.01 -36.68
N LYS A 246 19.47 41.20 -36.36
CA LYS A 246 18.56 42.10 -37.09
C LYS A 246 18.96 43.56 -36.95
N GLU A 247 19.41 43.99 -35.77
CA GLU A 247 19.91 45.35 -35.53
C GLU A 247 21.20 45.61 -36.31
N GLN A 248 22.15 44.66 -36.30
CA GLN A 248 23.38 44.76 -37.09
C GLN A 248 23.12 44.74 -38.61
N CYS A 249 22.14 43.94 -39.05
CA CYS A 249 21.72 43.90 -40.44
C CYS A 249 21.14 45.26 -40.90
N ARG A 250 20.35 45.95 -40.07
CA ARG A 250 19.83 47.29 -40.40
C ARG A 250 20.94 48.35 -40.57
N GLY A 251 22.07 48.19 -39.88
CA GLY A 251 23.24 49.06 -40.03
C GLY A 251 24.11 48.76 -41.25
N THR A 252 23.86 47.65 -41.97
CA THR A 252 24.67 47.22 -43.11
C THR A 252 23.92 47.46 -44.43
N SER A 253 24.46 48.31 -45.32
CA SER A 253 23.79 48.74 -46.56
C SER A 253 23.43 47.61 -47.55
N SER A 254 24.08 46.44 -47.45
CA SER A 254 23.84 45.27 -48.30
C SER A 254 22.98 44.18 -47.64
N CYS A 255 22.47 44.38 -46.42
CA CYS A 255 21.75 43.34 -45.68
C CYS A 255 20.22 43.47 -45.78
N GLY A 256 19.58 42.50 -46.46
CA GLY A 256 18.14 42.32 -46.46
C GLY A 256 17.68 41.37 -45.33
N VAL A 257 16.50 41.61 -44.75
CA VAL A 257 15.93 40.76 -43.67
C VAL A 257 15.79 39.27 -44.04
N ARG A 258 15.75 38.94 -45.34
CA ARG A 258 15.75 37.56 -45.85
C ARG A 258 17.08 36.82 -45.65
N LEU A 259 18.20 37.54 -45.48
CA LEU A 259 19.51 36.94 -45.25
C LEU A 259 19.61 36.31 -43.85
N LEU A 260 18.86 36.84 -42.87
CA LEU A 260 18.77 36.33 -41.50
C LEU A 260 18.13 34.93 -41.43
N SER A 261 17.44 34.48 -42.48
CA SER A 261 16.94 33.10 -42.61
C SER A 261 17.82 32.34 -43.59
N CYS A 262 18.19 31.09 -43.29
CA CYS A 262 19.04 30.31 -44.19
C CYS A 262 18.31 29.91 -45.48
N LYS A 263 19.07 29.74 -46.57
CA LYS A 263 18.54 29.31 -47.87
C LYS A 263 17.85 27.95 -47.76
N ASP A 264 18.56 26.99 -47.18
CA ASP A 264 18.00 25.73 -46.72
C ASP A 264 17.43 25.95 -45.33
N ARG A 265 16.10 26.08 -45.26
CA ARG A 265 15.39 26.38 -43.99
C ARG A 265 15.41 25.19 -43.03
N ILE A 266 15.52 23.98 -43.57
CA ILE A 266 15.64 22.72 -42.83
C ILE A 266 17.00 22.12 -43.18
N PHE A 267 17.83 21.89 -42.17
CA PHE A 267 19.22 21.45 -42.34
C PHE A 267 19.43 20.04 -41.77
N TYR A 268 19.98 19.14 -42.59
CA TYR A 268 20.21 17.72 -42.24
C TYR A 268 21.70 17.35 -42.06
N GLY A 269 22.60 18.33 -41.90
CA GLY A 269 24.02 18.03 -41.66
C GLY A 269 24.82 17.56 -42.87
N ALA A 270 24.23 17.48 -44.07
CA ALA A 270 24.98 17.17 -45.29
C ALA A 270 25.83 18.38 -45.73
N THR A 271 27.10 18.09 -46.06
CA THR A 271 28.18 18.98 -46.52
C THR A 271 27.77 20.35 -47.02
N LYS A 272 28.23 21.39 -46.30
CA LYS A 272 28.11 22.83 -46.58
C LYS A 272 26.67 23.27 -46.86
N MET A 273 26.00 23.76 -45.81
CA MET A 273 24.79 24.59 -45.91
C MET A 273 24.89 25.47 -47.16
N GLY A 274 24.00 25.21 -48.13
CA GLY A 274 24.32 25.32 -49.55
C GLY A 274 25.15 26.54 -49.91
N MET A 275 26.32 26.31 -50.51
CA MET A 275 27.15 27.31 -51.20
C MET A 275 26.38 27.82 -52.42
N GLY A 276 25.30 28.56 -52.15
CA GLY A 276 24.50 29.22 -53.15
C GLY A 276 25.30 30.38 -53.74
N ARG A 277 25.15 30.55 -55.05
CA ARG A 277 25.72 31.62 -55.88
C ARG A 277 25.19 33.04 -55.53
N ASP A 278 24.79 33.26 -54.28
CA ASP A 278 24.11 34.46 -53.80
C ASP A 278 25.14 35.35 -53.09
N SER A 279 25.73 36.29 -53.84
CA SER A 279 26.83 37.15 -53.39
C SER A 279 26.51 37.84 -52.06
N ALA A 280 25.29 38.37 -51.92
CA ALA A 280 24.88 39.10 -50.73
C ALA A 280 24.92 38.25 -49.43
N ARG A 281 24.64 36.95 -49.52
CA ARG A 281 24.72 36.04 -48.36
C ARG A 281 26.16 35.72 -47.97
N PHE A 282 27.05 35.60 -48.96
CA PHE A 282 28.47 35.43 -48.72
C PHE A 282 29.10 36.70 -48.13
N ASP A 283 28.69 37.87 -48.60
CA ASP A 283 29.12 39.18 -48.07
C ASP A 283 28.64 39.38 -46.62
N TRP A 284 27.40 38.97 -46.31
CA TRP A 284 26.90 38.94 -44.93
C TRP A 284 27.71 37.97 -44.06
N ALA A 285 27.87 36.72 -44.50
CA ALA A 285 28.57 35.68 -43.74
C ALA A 285 30.06 35.98 -43.50
N SER A 286 30.72 36.68 -44.44
CA SER A 286 32.12 37.08 -44.31
C SER A 286 32.32 38.31 -43.41
N ASN A 287 31.26 39.08 -43.12
CA ASN A 287 31.33 40.21 -42.21
C ASN A 287 31.55 39.74 -40.76
N ARG A 288 32.72 40.06 -40.19
CA ARG A 288 33.07 39.66 -38.82
C ARG A 288 32.38 40.48 -37.75
N GLN A 289 31.88 41.69 -38.05
CA GLN A 289 31.30 42.58 -37.04
C GLN A 289 30.01 42.01 -36.40
N PRO A 290 28.99 41.55 -37.16
CA PRO A 290 27.78 40.98 -36.56
C PRO A 290 28.06 39.69 -35.78
N LYS A 291 29.01 38.87 -36.24
CA LYS A 291 29.43 37.66 -35.54
C LYS A 291 30.06 38.00 -34.18
N PHE A 292 31.01 38.94 -34.18
CA PHE A 292 31.68 39.39 -32.97
C PHE A 292 30.71 40.03 -31.97
N MET A 293 29.80 40.88 -32.45
CA MET A 293 28.84 41.59 -31.58
C MET A 293 27.73 40.69 -31.02
N CYS A 294 27.28 39.69 -31.79
CA CYS A 294 26.09 38.92 -31.42
C CYS A 294 26.36 37.46 -31.02
N LEU A 295 27.41 36.80 -31.53
CA LEU A 295 27.55 35.34 -31.41
C LEU A 295 28.85 34.89 -30.71
N ASP A 296 29.95 35.63 -30.83
CA ASP A 296 31.25 35.22 -30.27
C ASP A 296 31.33 35.39 -28.75
N THR A 297 30.83 36.50 -28.22
CA THR A 297 30.81 36.77 -26.78
C THR A 297 29.43 37.24 -26.33
N ALA A 298 29.08 36.90 -25.09
CA ALA A 298 27.79 37.26 -24.51
C ALA A 298 27.80 38.64 -23.82
N ASP A 299 28.93 39.36 -23.85
CA ASP A 299 29.11 40.67 -23.21
C ASP A 299 28.94 41.86 -24.17
N ASN A 300 29.02 41.61 -25.48
CA ASN A 300 28.98 42.66 -26.50
C ASN A 300 27.56 43.20 -26.78
N PHE A 301 26.53 42.55 -26.24
CA PHE A 301 25.14 42.96 -26.36
C PHE A 301 24.39 42.68 -25.06
N ASN A 302 23.38 43.50 -24.75
CA ASN A 302 22.59 43.36 -23.52
C ASN A 302 21.62 42.16 -23.61
N TYR A 303 22.15 40.96 -23.37
CA TYR A 303 21.40 39.70 -23.33
C TYR A 303 20.67 39.45 -22.01
N GLY A 304 21.13 40.07 -20.90
CA GLY A 304 20.57 39.88 -19.55
C GLY A 304 20.42 38.41 -19.19
N ALA A 305 19.23 38.00 -18.75
CA ALA A 305 18.90 36.62 -18.36
C ALA A 305 19.16 35.54 -19.44
N TYR A 306 19.43 35.93 -20.69
CA TYR A 306 19.71 35.02 -21.82
C TYR A 306 21.19 34.92 -22.18
N LYS A 307 22.10 35.51 -21.40
CA LYS A 307 23.55 35.53 -21.67
C LYS A 307 24.11 34.15 -22.01
N TRP A 308 23.74 33.13 -21.25
CA TRP A 308 24.21 31.75 -21.47
C TRP A 308 23.61 31.09 -22.72
N THR A 309 22.49 31.58 -23.25
CA THR A 309 21.86 31.01 -24.45
C THR A 309 22.67 31.28 -25.71
N VAL A 310 23.44 32.38 -25.78
CA VAL A 310 24.12 32.81 -27.00
C VAL A 310 25.05 31.73 -27.53
N GLN A 311 25.91 31.19 -26.66
CA GLN A 311 26.82 30.09 -27.01
C GLN A 311 26.08 28.79 -27.33
N LEU A 312 24.92 28.57 -26.68
CA LEU A 312 24.12 27.37 -26.86
C LEU A 312 23.37 27.32 -28.20
N VAL A 313 22.90 28.47 -28.69
CA VAL A 313 22.11 28.57 -29.93
C VAL A 313 22.96 28.26 -31.16
N VAL A 314 24.27 28.51 -31.07
CA VAL A 314 25.25 28.27 -32.14
C VAL A 314 25.89 26.88 -32.06
N ASN A 315 25.84 26.25 -30.89
CA ASN A 315 26.44 24.95 -30.63
C ASN A 315 25.94 23.86 -31.61
N GLN A 316 26.80 22.91 -31.97
CA GLN A 316 26.44 21.77 -32.83
C GLN A 316 25.91 20.58 -32.00
N SER A 317 26.25 20.51 -30.71
CA SER A 317 25.83 19.43 -29.81
C SER A 317 24.33 19.52 -29.49
N ARG A 318 23.54 18.59 -30.05
CA ARG A 318 22.10 18.48 -29.75
C ARG A 318 21.83 18.12 -28.29
N LEU A 319 22.73 17.37 -27.64
CA LEU A 319 22.58 16.99 -26.24
C LEU A 319 22.73 18.20 -25.33
N GLU A 320 23.72 19.05 -25.55
CA GLU A 320 23.90 20.28 -24.77
C GLU A 320 22.71 21.22 -24.94
N LYS A 321 22.18 21.36 -26.17
CA LYS A 321 20.95 22.13 -26.45
C LYS A 321 19.74 21.68 -25.66
N ILE A 322 19.66 20.40 -25.27
CA ILE A 322 18.53 19.86 -24.51
C ILE A 322 18.83 19.90 -23.00
N LEU A 323 20.02 19.47 -22.58
CA LEU A 323 20.38 19.33 -21.17
C LEU A 323 20.59 20.68 -20.48
N PHE A 324 21.20 21.66 -21.15
CA PHE A 324 21.52 22.94 -20.54
C PHE A 324 20.29 23.79 -20.22
N PRO A 325 19.25 23.87 -21.09
CA PRO A 325 18.00 24.54 -20.74
C PRO A 325 17.22 23.80 -19.65
N ILE A 326 17.26 22.46 -19.60
CA ILE A 326 16.69 21.70 -18.47
C ILE A 326 17.40 22.07 -17.17
N PHE A 327 18.73 22.14 -17.19
CA PHE A 327 19.53 22.55 -16.04
C PHE A 327 19.16 23.98 -15.58
N TRP A 328 19.06 24.93 -16.50
CA TRP A 328 18.61 26.28 -16.20
C TRP A 328 17.20 26.28 -15.59
N GLY A 329 16.25 25.53 -16.16
CA GLY A 329 14.89 25.41 -15.65
C GLY A 329 14.84 24.81 -14.25
N LEU A 330 15.65 23.78 -13.97
CA LEU A 330 15.77 23.18 -12.64
C LEU A 330 16.34 24.17 -11.63
N MET A 331 17.41 24.88 -11.98
CA MET A 331 18.06 25.87 -11.13
C MET A 331 17.10 27.03 -10.80
N THR A 332 16.39 27.55 -11.79
CA THR A 332 15.49 28.70 -11.61
C THR A 332 14.21 28.32 -10.87
N LEU A 333 13.58 27.20 -11.19
CA LEU A 333 12.38 26.74 -10.47
C LEU A 333 12.71 26.33 -9.02
N SER A 334 13.93 25.87 -8.75
CA SER A 334 14.38 25.54 -7.39
C SER A 334 14.80 26.77 -6.58
N THR A 335 14.67 27.97 -7.14
CA THR A 335 15.07 29.26 -6.54
C THR A 335 16.58 29.40 -6.27
N PHE A 336 17.42 28.56 -6.90
CA PHE A 336 18.88 28.66 -6.82
C PHE A 336 19.50 29.54 -7.93
N GLY A 337 18.70 30.01 -8.90
CA GLY A 337 19.20 30.73 -10.08
C GLY A 337 19.63 32.17 -9.79
N ASN A 338 20.82 32.55 -10.24
CA ASN A 338 21.27 33.94 -10.29
C ASN A 338 20.84 34.56 -11.62
N LEU A 339 19.75 35.34 -11.63
CA LEU A 339 19.23 35.97 -12.84
C LEU A 339 19.75 37.40 -12.96
N GLU A 340 20.41 37.70 -14.08
CA GLU A 340 20.75 39.07 -14.46
C GLU A 340 19.49 39.85 -14.89
N SER A 341 19.45 41.15 -14.58
CA SER A 341 18.32 42.00 -14.97
C SER A 341 18.23 42.16 -16.49
N THR A 342 17.01 42.09 -17.01
CA THR A 342 16.68 42.32 -18.43
C THR A 342 15.97 43.66 -18.59
N THR A 343 16.16 44.31 -19.73
CA THR A 343 15.57 45.64 -20.01
C THR A 343 14.19 45.57 -20.67
N GLU A 344 13.79 44.40 -21.19
CA GLU A 344 12.49 44.21 -21.85
C GLU A 344 11.42 43.73 -20.87
N TRP A 345 10.31 44.46 -20.81
CA TRP A 345 9.16 44.14 -19.96
C TRP A 345 8.59 42.71 -20.11
N LEU A 346 8.52 42.15 -21.33
CA LEU A 346 8.02 40.79 -21.56
C LEU A 346 8.96 39.73 -20.98
N GLU A 347 10.27 39.97 -21.02
CA GLU A 347 11.28 39.08 -20.44
C GLU A 347 11.19 39.12 -18.90
N VAL A 348 10.96 40.31 -18.32
CA VAL A 348 10.72 40.46 -16.88
C VAL A 348 9.46 39.72 -16.43
N VAL A 349 8.34 39.87 -17.15
CA VAL A 349 7.09 39.15 -16.83
C VAL A 349 7.27 37.64 -16.90
N PHE A 350 7.97 37.12 -17.92
CA PHE A 350 8.30 35.70 -18.01
C PHE A 350 9.10 35.21 -16.79
N ASN A 351 10.16 35.93 -16.41
CA ASN A 351 10.97 35.58 -15.24
C ASN A 351 10.16 35.62 -13.93
N ILE A 352 9.26 36.59 -13.75
CA ILE A 352 8.35 36.63 -12.59
C ILE A 352 7.45 35.39 -12.56
N ILE A 353 6.87 34.99 -13.69
CA ILE A 353 6.02 33.80 -13.78
C ILE A 353 6.81 32.53 -13.46
N VAL A 354 8.02 32.37 -14.01
CA VAL A 354 8.86 31.20 -13.73
C VAL A 354 9.28 31.15 -12.26
N LEU A 355 9.71 32.26 -11.67
CA LEU A 355 10.11 32.31 -10.26
C LEU A 355 8.95 32.03 -9.31
N THR A 356 7.79 32.66 -9.53
CA THR A 356 6.59 32.45 -8.70
C THR A 356 6.05 31.04 -8.81
N SER A 357 6.01 30.47 -10.02
CA SER A 357 5.61 29.07 -10.23
C SER A 357 6.62 28.09 -9.63
N GLY A 358 7.93 28.37 -9.72
CA GLY A 358 8.99 27.59 -9.08
C GLY A 358 8.82 27.50 -7.57
N LEU A 359 8.65 28.64 -6.91
CA LEU A 359 8.40 28.71 -5.46
C LEU A 359 7.18 27.87 -5.05
N LEU A 360 6.08 27.97 -5.81
CA LEU A 360 4.88 27.17 -5.57
C LEU A 360 5.16 25.66 -5.75
N LEU A 361 5.87 25.27 -6.80
CA LEU A 361 6.16 23.86 -7.09
C LEU A 361 7.09 23.24 -6.03
N VAL A 362 8.14 23.95 -5.60
CA VAL A 362 9.06 23.48 -4.56
C VAL A 362 8.35 23.31 -3.22
N THR A 363 7.53 24.29 -2.82
CA THR A 363 6.77 24.21 -1.57
C THR A 363 5.78 23.05 -1.58
N MET A 364 5.10 22.81 -2.71
CA MET A 364 4.24 21.63 -2.90
C MET A 364 5.03 20.32 -2.83
N LEU A 365 6.20 20.24 -3.48
CA LEU A 365 7.05 19.04 -3.47
C LEU A 365 7.49 18.70 -2.04
N ILE A 366 8.01 19.68 -1.30
CA ILE A 366 8.43 19.51 0.09
C ILE A 366 7.25 19.09 0.97
N GLY A 367 6.09 19.74 0.81
CA GLY A 367 4.86 19.39 1.53
C GLY A 367 4.43 17.94 1.30
N ASN A 368 4.39 17.51 0.04
CA ASN A 368 3.99 16.15 -0.32
C ASN A 368 4.99 15.10 0.19
N ILE A 369 6.29 15.36 0.08
CA ILE A 369 7.33 14.46 0.63
C ILE A 369 7.19 14.33 2.15
N LYS A 370 6.94 15.44 2.86
CA LYS A 370 6.75 15.42 4.32
C LYS A 370 5.54 14.58 4.74
N VAL A 371 4.39 14.76 4.08
CA VAL A 371 3.18 13.98 4.36
C VAL A 371 3.41 12.49 4.11
N PHE A 372 4.07 12.15 3.00
CA PHE A 372 4.44 10.77 2.69
C PHE A 372 5.38 10.17 3.75
N LEU A 373 6.44 10.89 4.10
CA LEU A 373 7.44 10.39 5.04
C LEU A 373 6.78 10.15 6.40
N HIS A 374 5.94 11.09 6.85
CA HIS A 374 5.15 10.92 8.07
C HIS A 374 4.22 9.70 8.01
N ALA A 375 3.48 9.49 6.91
CA ALA A 375 2.59 8.34 6.77
C ALA A 375 3.33 7.00 6.90
N THR A 376 4.52 6.88 6.31
CA THR A 376 5.33 5.65 6.32
C THR A 376 6.11 5.44 7.63
N THR A 377 6.60 6.51 8.26
CA THR A 377 7.42 6.42 9.48
C THR A 377 6.65 6.57 10.78
N SER A 378 5.40 7.05 10.76
CA SER A 378 4.61 7.36 11.96
C SER A 378 4.54 6.22 12.97
N LYS A 379 4.22 4.99 12.54
CA LYS A 379 4.14 3.82 13.43
C LYS A 379 5.48 3.49 14.09
N LYS A 380 6.56 3.51 13.31
CA LYS A 380 7.92 3.25 13.80
C LYS A 380 8.37 4.35 14.77
N GLN A 381 8.12 5.61 14.43
CA GLN A 381 8.40 6.76 15.29
C GLN A 381 7.58 6.71 16.58
N GLY A 382 6.31 6.32 16.50
CA GLY A 382 5.44 6.10 17.67
C GLY A 382 6.00 5.04 18.62
N MET A 383 6.46 3.90 18.08
CA MET A 383 7.12 2.86 18.89
C MET A 383 8.44 3.35 19.51
N GLN A 384 9.26 4.07 18.75
CA GLN A 384 10.52 4.64 19.27
C GLN A 384 10.25 5.65 20.39
N LEU A 385 9.23 6.50 20.24
CA LEU A 385 8.80 7.45 21.26
C LEU A 385 8.31 6.71 22.52
N LYS A 386 7.48 5.68 22.35
CA LYS A 386 7.00 4.84 23.45
C LYS A 386 8.17 4.21 24.21
N MET A 387 9.12 3.60 23.50
CA MET A 387 10.30 2.98 24.10
C MET A 387 11.18 4.01 24.84
N ARG A 388 11.36 5.21 24.29
CA ARG A 388 12.10 6.29 24.94
C ARG A 388 11.42 6.76 26.23
N ASN A 389 10.10 6.95 26.19
CA ASN A 389 9.31 7.36 27.34
C ASN A 389 9.33 6.29 28.43
N LEU A 390 9.25 5.02 28.05
CA LEU A 390 9.34 3.89 28.97
C LEU A 390 10.74 3.79 29.60
N GLU A 391 11.82 3.96 28.83
CA GLU A 391 13.19 3.99 29.37
C GLU A 391 13.41 5.17 30.33
N TRP A 392 12.87 6.36 29.99
CA TRP A 392 12.89 7.50 30.90
C TRP A 392 12.14 7.21 32.21
N TRP A 393 10.92 6.67 32.11
CA TRP A 393 10.10 6.31 33.27
C TRP A 393 10.80 5.26 34.15
N MET A 394 11.40 4.23 33.54
CA MET A 394 12.11 3.18 34.27
C MET A 394 13.34 3.69 35.00
N ARG A 395 14.07 4.64 34.38
CA ARG A 395 15.19 5.32 35.02
C ARG A 395 14.72 6.18 36.19
N LYS A 396 13.64 6.94 36.01
CA LYS A 396 13.07 7.80 37.06
C LYS A 396 12.56 7.02 38.27
N ARG A 397 12.11 5.77 38.07
CA ARG A 397 11.65 4.86 39.13
C ARG A 397 12.75 3.96 39.70
N HIS A 398 14.02 4.12 39.28
CA HIS A 398 15.15 3.33 39.76
C HIS A 398 14.96 1.81 39.64
N LEU A 399 14.28 1.33 38.58
CA LEU A 399 14.10 -0.10 38.36
C LEU A 399 15.45 -0.82 38.17
N PRO A 400 15.66 -2.03 38.73
CA PRO A 400 16.90 -2.79 38.52
C PRO A 400 17.10 -3.19 37.06
N GLN A 401 18.36 -3.40 36.65
CA GLN A 401 18.71 -3.67 35.26
C GLN A 401 18.04 -4.92 34.68
N GLY A 402 17.88 -5.98 35.48
CA GLY A 402 17.16 -7.19 35.09
C GLY A 402 15.70 -6.92 34.70
N PHE A 403 14.99 -6.10 35.49
CA PHE A 403 13.62 -5.70 35.19
C PHE A 403 13.55 -4.84 33.93
N ARG A 404 14.44 -3.87 33.77
CA ARG A 404 14.49 -3.03 32.56
C ARG A 404 14.71 -3.87 31.30
N GLN A 405 15.61 -4.85 31.37
CA GLN A 405 15.86 -5.75 30.25
C GLN A 405 14.62 -6.58 29.89
N ARG A 406 13.92 -7.12 30.90
CA ARG A 406 12.67 -7.86 30.70
C ARG A 406 11.59 -6.99 30.05
N VAL A 407 11.37 -5.76 30.53
CA VAL A 407 10.37 -4.85 29.93
C VAL A 407 10.75 -4.47 28.50
N ARG A 408 12.04 -4.20 28.21
CA ARG A 408 12.51 -3.93 26.83
C ARG A 408 12.28 -5.11 25.90
N ASN A 409 12.59 -6.32 26.36
CA ASN A 409 12.35 -7.54 25.60
C ASN A 409 10.85 -7.75 25.37
N PHE A 410 10.03 -7.49 26.38
CA PHE A 410 8.58 -7.61 26.28
C PHE A 410 8.00 -6.71 25.19
N GLU A 411 8.33 -5.42 25.23
CA GLU A 411 7.85 -4.45 24.25
C GLU A 411 8.35 -4.73 22.82
N ARG A 412 9.60 -5.21 22.66
CA ARG A 412 10.15 -5.60 21.35
C ARG A 412 9.45 -6.82 20.77
N GLN A 413 9.23 -7.86 21.58
CA GLN A 413 8.56 -9.08 21.14
C GLN A 413 7.08 -8.82 20.84
N ARG A 414 6.38 -8.06 21.70
CA ARG A 414 5.00 -7.62 21.45
C ARG A 414 4.89 -6.84 20.14
N TRP A 415 5.83 -5.93 19.85
CA TRP A 415 5.87 -5.21 18.59
C TRP A 415 6.12 -6.12 17.38
N ALA A 416 7.00 -7.12 17.53
CA ALA A 416 7.28 -8.08 16.46
C ALA A 416 6.06 -8.96 16.13
N ALA A 417 5.31 -9.41 17.15
CA ALA A 417 4.10 -10.20 16.99
C ALA A 417 2.95 -9.38 16.39
N MET A 418 2.65 -8.20 16.96
CA MET A 418 1.44 -7.44 16.63
C MET A 418 1.66 -6.33 15.59
N ARG A 419 2.91 -6.07 15.16
CA ARG A 419 3.29 -4.94 14.30
C ARG A 419 2.74 -3.58 14.77
N GLY A 420 2.58 -3.40 16.08
CA GLY A 420 2.05 -2.18 16.67
C GLY A 420 0.55 -2.00 16.63
N VAL A 421 -0.19 -3.08 16.33
CA VAL A 421 -1.65 -3.08 16.33
C VAL A 421 -2.14 -3.57 17.69
N ASP A 422 -3.08 -2.84 18.27
CA ASP A 422 -3.77 -3.26 19.49
C ASP A 422 -5.20 -3.65 19.10
N GLU A 423 -5.54 -4.93 19.24
CA GLU A 423 -6.84 -5.50 18.82
C GLU A 423 -8.01 -4.80 19.50
N CYS A 424 -7.85 -4.47 20.79
CA CYS A 424 -8.88 -3.78 21.58
C CYS A 424 -9.12 -2.37 21.05
N GLU A 425 -8.07 -1.64 20.66
CA GLU A 425 -8.20 -0.30 20.07
C GLU A 425 -8.79 -0.35 18.66
N MET A 426 -8.50 -1.40 17.87
CA MET A 426 -9.08 -1.55 16.52
C MET A 426 -10.60 -1.65 16.52
N ILE A 427 -11.17 -2.38 17.48
CA ILE A 427 -12.62 -2.63 17.57
C ILE A 427 -13.35 -1.64 18.46
N LYS A 428 -12.63 -0.69 19.10
CA LYS A 428 -13.18 0.25 20.09
C LYS A 428 -14.26 1.18 19.52
N ASN A 429 -14.07 1.60 18.26
CA ASN A 429 -14.98 2.52 17.58
C ASN A 429 -16.12 1.80 16.82
N LEU A 430 -16.15 0.47 16.86
CA LEU A 430 -17.22 -0.30 16.23
C LEU A 430 -18.47 -0.31 17.13
N PRO A 431 -19.68 -0.37 16.55
CA PRO A 431 -20.89 -0.61 17.32
C PRO A 431 -20.77 -1.86 18.18
N GLU A 432 -21.38 -1.84 19.37
CA GLU A 432 -21.22 -2.92 20.35
C GLU A 432 -21.63 -4.29 19.80
N GLY A 433 -22.71 -4.38 19.02
CA GLY A 433 -23.15 -5.62 18.38
C GLY A 433 -22.05 -6.23 17.50
N LEU A 434 -21.45 -5.44 16.61
CA LEU A 434 -20.38 -5.90 15.72
C LEU A 434 -19.13 -6.32 16.50
N ARG A 435 -18.79 -5.59 17.57
CA ARG A 435 -17.68 -5.95 18.45
C ARG A 435 -17.90 -7.31 19.12
N ARG A 436 -19.13 -7.61 19.54
CA ARG A 436 -19.49 -8.91 20.13
C ARG A 436 -19.42 -10.04 19.11
N GLU A 437 -19.93 -9.83 17.90
CA GLU A 437 -19.85 -10.81 16.81
C GLU A 437 -18.39 -11.14 16.45
N ILE A 438 -17.53 -10.12 16.35
CA ILE A 438 -16.09 -10.32 16.10
C ILE A 438 -15.45 -11.14 17.21
N LYS A 439 -15.69 -10.79 18.49
CA LYS A 439 -15.16 -11.55 19.62
C LYS A 439 -15.65 -12.99 19.56
N TYR A 440 -16.96 -13.20 19.42
CA TYR A 440 -17.58 -14.52 19.34
C TYR A 440 -16.92 -15.38 18.25
N HIS A 441 -16.74 -14.84 17.05
CA HIS A 441 -16.08 -15.56 15.96
C HIS A 441 -14.63 -15.95 16.27
N LEU A 442 -13.89 -15.11 17.01
CA LEU A 442 -12.48 -15.37 17.36
C LEU A 442 -12.31 -16.37 18.53
N CYS A 443 -13.21 -16.37 19.51
CA CYS A 443 -13.05 -17.18 20.73
C CYS A 443 -13.91 -18.44 20.78
N LEU A 444 -14.99 -18.56 20.00
CA LEU A 444 -15.97 -19.62 20.15
C LEU A 444 -15.35 -21.01 20.11
N ASP A 445 -14.51 -21.27 19.11
CA ASP A 445 -13.89 -22.59 18.92
C ASP A 445 -12.97 -22.96 20.09
N LEU A 446 -12.28 -21.98 20.66
CA LEU A 446 -11.40 -22.17 21.82
C LEU A 446 -12.20 -22.37 23.11
N VAL A 447 -13.27 -21.61 23.31
CA VAL A 447 -14.16 -21.76 24.47
C VAL A 447 -14.84 -23.12 24.44
N ARG A 448 -15.28 -23.60 23.27
CA ARG A 448 -15.90 -24.92 23.09
C ARG A 448 -14.96 -26.10 23.36
N GLN A 449 -13.63 -25.89 23.40
CA GLN A 449 -12.68 -26.94 23.82
C GLN A 449 -12.88 -27.34 25.28
N VAL A 450 -13.46 -26.48 26.11
CA VAL A 450 -13.81 -26.82 27.49
C VAL A 450 -15.05 -27.71 27.46
N PRO A 451 -14.96 -28.98 27.92
CA PRO A 451 -16.05 -29.95 27.80
C PRO A 451 -17.35 -29.54 28.51
N LEU A 452 -17.24 -28.66 29.51
CA LEU A 452 -18.38 -28.08 30.20
C LEU A 452 -19.14 -27.08 29.30
N PHE A 453 -18.43 -26.23 28.57
CA PHE A 453 -18.99 -25.17 27.75
C PHE A 453 -19.60 -25.70 26.44
N GLN A 454 -19.09 -26.81 25.91
CA GLN A 454 -19.64 -27.45 24.70
C GLN A 454 -21.14 -27.78 24.80
N HIS A 455 -21.64 -28.03 26.02
CA HIS A 455 -23.02 -28.42 26.27
C HIS A 455 -23.92 -27.26 26.71
N MET A 456 -23.41 -26.03 26.71
CA MET A 456 -24.17 -24.82 27.08
C MET A 456 -24.85 -24.21 25.86
N ASP A 457 -25.94 -23.47 26.11
CA ASP A 457 -26.68 -22.77 25.06
C ASP A 457 -25.83 -21.63 24.45
N ASP A 458 -26.07 -21.31 23.18
CA ASP A 458 -25.27 -20.30 22.46
C ASP A 458 -25.33 -18.92 23.12
N LEU A 459 -26.46 -18.55 23.76
CA LEU A 459 -26.59 -17.32 24.55
C LEU A 459 -25.55 -17.24 25.68
N VAL A 460 -25.25 -18.36 26.34
CA VAL A 460 -24.25 -18.42 27.42
C VAL A 460 -22.84 -18.32 26.83
N LEU A 461 -22.60 -19.01 25.72
CA LEU A 461 -21.32 -18.95 25.00
C LEU A 461 -21.01 -17.54 24.50
N GLU A 462 -21.98 -16.82 23.96
CA GLU A 462 -21.86 -15.41 23.58
C GLU A 462 -21.45 -14.54 24.77
N ASN A 463 -22.08 -14.75 25.94
CA ASN A 463 -21.77 -14.00 27.16
C ASN A 463 -20.37 -14.31 27.72
N ILE A 464 -19.92 -15.56 27.61
CA ILE A 464 -18.55 -15.96 27.95
C ILE A 464 -17.58 -15.27 26.99
N CYS A 465 -17.81 -15.38 25.69
CA CYS A 465 -16.95 -14.82 24.65
C CYS A 465 -16.82 -13.30 24.71
N ASP A 466 -17.86 -12.57 25.12
CA ASP A 466 -17.76 -11.11 25.31
C ASP A 466 -16.86 -10.71 26.49
N ARG A 467 -16.75 -11.57 27.52
CA ARG A 467 -15.93 -11.32 28.74
C ARG A 467 -14.47 -11.71 28.59
N VAL A 468 -14.15 -12.51 27.58
CA VAL A 468 -12.78 -12.91 27.28
C VAL A 468 -11.91 -11.69 26.91
N LYS A 469 -10.70 -11.66 27.45
CA LYS A 469 -9.68 -10.63 27.18
C LYS A 469 -8.50 -11.21 26.40
N SER A 470 -8.03 -10.50 25.39
CA SER A 470 -6.80 -10.87 24.65
C SER A 470 -5.57 -10.60 25.52
N LEU A 471 -4.67 -11.58 25.63
CA LEU A 471 -3.45 -11.56 26.44
C LEU A 471 -2.25 -12.00 25.59
N ILE A 472 -1.10 -11.35 25.80
CA ILE A 472 0.15 -11.69 25.13
C ILE A 472 1.22 -11.89 26.19
N PHE A 473 1.86 -13.04 26.15
CA PHE A 473 2.99 -13.37 27.01
C PHE A 473 4.24 -13.59 26.18
N THR A 474 5.37 -13.13 26.70
CA THR A 474 6.66 -13.17 26.00
C THR A 474 7.44 -14.40 26.41
N LYS A 475 8.37 -14.86 25.58
CA LYS A 475 9.13 -16.09 25.83
C LYS A 475 9.85 -16.06 27.18
N GLY A 476 9.74 -17.14 27.95
CA GLY A 476 10.39 -17.33 29.24
C GLY A 476 9.67 -16.67 30.42
N GLU A 477 8.48 -16.11 30.21
CA GLU A 477 7.64 -15.56 31.27
C GLU A 477 6.92 -16.68 32.03
N THR A 478 6.92 -16.59 33.35
CA THR A 478 6.16 -17.49 34.23
C THR A 478 4.78 -16.89 34.44
N ILE A 479 3.75 -17.52 33.89
CA ILE A 479 2.36 -17.05 33.97
C ILE A 479 1.79 -17.31 35.37
N THR A 480 2.02 -18.50 35.91
CA THR A 480 1.51 -18.94 37.21
C THR A 480 2.48 -19.96 37.79
N ARG A 481 2.69 -19.96 39.12
CA ARG A 481 3.46 -21.01 39.80
C ARG A 481 2.52 -21.99 40.49
N GLU A 482 2.98 -23.21 40.68
CA GLU A 482 2.25 -24.21 41.46
C GLU A 482 1.97 -23.67 42.87
N GLY A 483 0.70 -23.74 43.29
CA GLY A 483 0.22 -23.17 44.56
C GLY A 483 -0.28 -21.73 44.50
N ASP A 484 0.03 -20.96 43.45
CA ASP A 484 -0.48 -19.58 43.29
C ASP A 484 -2.02 -19.60 43.10
N PRO A 485 -2.75 -18.57 43.54
CA PRO A 485 -4.19 -18.48 43.29
C PRO A 485 -4.47 -18.36 41.77
N VAL A 486 -5.33 -19.24 41.24
CA VAL A 486 -5.75 -19.20 39.84
C VAL A 486 -6.67 -18.00 39.63
N GLN A 487 -6.20 -16.99 38.89
CA GLN A 487 -6.96 -15.75 38.67
C GLN A 487 -7.81 -15.78 37.40
N ARG A 488 -7.45 -16.62 36.42
CA ARG A 488 -8.11 -16.68 35.11
C ARG A 488 -7.96 -18.05 34.46
N MET A 489 -8.95 -18.41 33.66
CA MET A 489 -8.82 -19.47 32.67
C MET A 489 -8.10 -18.91 31.44
N LEU A 490 -7.15 -19.66 30.89
CA LEU A 490 -6.39 -19.29 29.69
C LEU A 490 -6.72 -20.24 28.55
N PHE A 491 -7.02 -19.69 27.38
CA PHE A 491 -7.21 -20.44 26.14
C PHE A 491 -6.07 -20.08 25.18
N VAL A 492 -5.25 -21.05 24.82
CA VAL A 492 -4.07 -20.81 23.99
C VAL A 492 -4.50 -20.68 22.53
N VAL A 493 -4.26 -19.50 21.94
CA VAL A 493 -4.54 -19.21 20.53
C VAL A 493 -3.32 -19.60 19.69
N ARG A 494 -2.14 -19.13 20.11
CA ARG A 494 -0.86 -19.36 19.42
C ARG A 494 0.29 -19.51 20.41
N GLY A 495 1.30 -20.27 19.99
CA GLY A 495 2.50 -20.55 20.78
C GLY A 495 2.29 -21.71 21.76
N HIS A 496 3.31 -21.94 22.58
CA HIS A 496 3.37 -23.10 23.46
C HIS A 496 3.73 -22.71 24.89
N LEU A 497 3.01 -23.31 25.84
CA LEU A 497 3.26 -23.22 27.27
C LEU A 497 3.80 -24.56 27.77
N GLN A 498 4.79 -24.49 28.65
CA GLN A 498 5.25 -25.61 29.44
C GLN A 498 4.52 -25.59 30.78
N SER A 499 3.79 -26.67 31.08
CA SER A 499 3.22 -26.91 32.39
C SER A 499 4.10 -27.91 33.13
N SER A 500 4.56 -27.55 34.32
CA SER A 500 5.38 -28.41 35.16
C SER A 500 4.78 -28.57 36.55
N GLN A 501 4.71 -29.81 37.04
CA GLN A 501 4.22 -30.16 38.37
C GLN A 501 5.28 -30.97 39.13
N VAL A 502 5.48 -30.67 40.41
CA VAL A 502 6.39 -31.45 41.26
C VAL A 502 5.61 -32.60 41.92
N LEU A 503 5.95 -33.85 41.58
CA LEU A 503 5.35 -35.02 42.22
C LEU A 503 5.97 -35.25 43.62
N ARG A 504 5.26 -36.03 44.44
CA ARG A 504 5.68 -36.36 45.82
C ARG A 504 7.07 -37.02 45.90
N ASP A 505 7.50 -37.69 44.84
CA ASP A 505 8.80 -38.37 44.75
C ASP A 505 9.94 -37.43 44.30
N GLY A 506 9.68 -36.12 44.19
CA GLY A 506 10.63 -35.11 43.71
C GLY A 506 10.80 -35.08 42.18
N VAL A 507 10.16 -36.02 41.46
CA VAL A 507 10.14 -36.06 40.00
C VAL A 507 9.26 -34.93 39.45
N LYS A 508 9.79 -34.16 38.49
CA LYS A 508 9.03 -33.12 37.80
C LYS A 508 8.31 -33.72 36.59
N SER A 509 6.99 -33.73 36.61
CA SER A 509 6.18 -34.02 35.41
C SER A 509 6.04 -32.75 34.59
N CYS A 510 6.23 -32.87 33.27
CA CYS A 510 6.15 -31.76 32.35
C CYS A 510 5.19 -32.13 31.21
N CYS A 511 4.24 -31.24 30.92
CA CYS A 511 3.41 -31.33 29.73
C CYS A 511 3.45 -30.01 28.94
N MET A 512 3.10 -30.11 27.67
CA MET A 512 3.10 -29.00 26.73
C MET A 512 1.66 -28.67 26.38
N LEU A 513 1.29 -27.40 26.54
CA LEU A 513 -0.01 -26.87 26.13
C LEU A 513 0.19 -26.05 24.85
N GLY A 514 -0.45 -26.49 23.77
CA GLY A 514 -0.40 -25.82 22.48
C GLY A 514 -1.71 -25.12 22.13
N PRO A 515 -1.84 -24.63 20.90
CA PRO A 515 -3.07 -24.04 20.38
C PRO A 515 -4.29 -24.94 20.57
N GLY A 516 -5.39 -24.37 21.06
CA GLY A 516 -6.62 -25.12 21.37
C GLY A 516 -6.64 -25.78 22.75
N ASN A 517 -5.51 -25.87 23.46
CA ASN A 517 -5.52 -26.25 24.87
C ASN A 517 -5.88 -25.06 25.76
N PHE A 518 -6.33 -25.38 26.97
CA PHE A 518 -6.66 -24.39 28.00
C PHE A 518 -6.04 -24.77 29.36
N SER A 519 -5.99 -23.81 30.27
CA SER A 519 -5.53 -23.98 31.65
C SER A 519 -6.41 -23.17 32.61
N GLY A 520 -6.39 -23.48 33.91
CA GLY A 520 -7.16 -22.77 34.93
C GLY A 520 -8.56 -23.34 35.17
N ASP A 521 -8.82 -24.57 34.73
CA ASP A 521 -10.10 -25.27 34.88
C ASP A 521 -10.48 -25.56 36.33
N GLU A 522 -9.54 -25.40 37.26
CA GLU A 522 -9.80 -25.37 38.69
C GLU A 522 -10.90 -24.36 39.05
N LEU A 523 -10.99 -23.24 38.32
CA LEU A 523 -12.02 -22.21 38.49
C LEU A 523 -13.45 -22.74 38.25
N LEU A 524 -13.62 -23.70 37.34
CA LEU A 524 -14.93 -24.31 37.08
C LEU A 524 -15.40 -25.10 38.31
N SER A 525 -14.50 -25.90 38.88
CA SER A 525 -14.81 -26.67 40.09
C SER A 525 -15.05 -25.77 41.31
N TRP A 526 -14.35 -24.64 41.39
CA TRP A 526 -14.49 -23.65 42.44
C TRP A 526 -15.87 -22.97 42.43
N CYS A 527 -16.32 -22.48 41.27
CA CYS A 527 -17.63 -21.84 41.11
C CYS A 527 -18.82 -22.77 41.41
N LEU A 528 -18.66 -24.05 41.08
CA LEU A 528 -19.70 -25.07 41.26
C LEU A 528 -19.71 -25.67 42.68
N ARG A 529 -18.72 -25.35 43.53
CA ARG A 529 -18.63 -25.86 44.90
C ARG A 529 -19.72 -25.27 45.81
N ARG A 530 -20.23 -26.08 46.75
CA ARG A 530 -21.24 -25.73 47.76
C ARG A 530 -20.85 -26.32 49.14
N PRO A 531 -20.80 -25.56 50.24
CA PRO A 531 -20.90 -24.10 50.30
C PRO A 531 -19.80 -23.44 49.46
N PHE A 532 -20.11 -22.28 48.89
CA PHE A 532 -19.15 -21.52 48.09
C PHE A 532 -18.09 -20.92 49.01
N ILE A 533 -16.83 -20.99 48.60
CA ILE A 533 -15.70 -20.44 49.34
C ILE A 533 -15.07 -19.36 48.46
N GLU A 534 -15.03 -18.12 48.93
CA GLU A 534 -14.54 -16.98 48.11
C GLU A 534 -13.05 -17.07 47.77
N ARG A 535 -12.27 -17.84 48.53
CA ARG A 535 -10.85 -18.06 48.26
C ARG A 535 -10.65 -18.80 46.94
N LEU A 536 -9.85 -18.20 46.05
CA LEU A 536 -9.46 -18.79 44.77
C LEU A 536 -8.72 -20.13 44.95
N PRO A 537 -8.92 -21.10 44.04
CA PRO A 537 -8.22 -22.37 44.08
C PRO A 537 -6.73 -22.17 43.79
N PRO A 538 -5.84 -22.97 44.42
CA PRO A 538 -4.42 -22.97 44.08
C PRO A 538 -4.18 -23.65 42.72
N SER A 539 -3.21 -23.13 41.97
CA SER A 539 -2.78 -23.69 40.69
C SER A 539 -2.15 -25.05 40.89
N SER A 540 -2.56 -26.03 40.08
CA SER A 540 -2.03 -27.40 40.12
C SER A 540 -0.63 -27.54 39.49
N CYS A 541 -0.17 -26.52 38.75
CA CYS A 541 1.09 -26.56 38.03
C CYS A 541 1.73 -25.16 37.89
N THR A 542 3.01 -25.15 37.53
CA THR A 542 3.74 -23.95 37.09
C THR A 542 3.68 -23.85 35.57
N LEU A 543 3.24 -22.70 35.06
CA LEU A 543 3.09 -22.42 33.63
C LEU A 543 4.17 -21.43 33.17
N VAL A 544 4.98 -21.84 32.19
CA VAL A 544 6.05 -21.01 31.60
C VAL A 544 5.88 -20.96 30.09
N THR A 545 6.06 -19.78 29.50
CA THR A 545 6.01 -19.62 28.04
C THR A 545 7.32 -20.06 27.38
N LEU A 546 7.24 -20.87 26.33
CA LEU A 546 8.43 -21.28 25.56
C LEU A 546 8.66 -20.39 24.34
N GLU A 547 7.60 -19.78 23.85
CA GLU A 547 7.55 -18.87 22.71
C GLU A 547 6.70 -17.65 23.09
N THR A 548 6.61 -16.66 22.20
CA THR A 548 5.59 -15.60 22.36
C THR A 548 4.22 -16.24 22.20
N THR A 549 3.43 -16.26 23.27
CA THR A 549 2.13 -16.92 23.29
C THR A 549 1.00 -15.90 23.33
N GLU A 550 0.07 -16.02 22.39
CA GLU A 550 -1.19 -15.28 22.36
C GLU A 550 -2.27 -16.17 22.99
N ALA A 551 -2.98 -15.64 23.96
CA ALA A 551 -3.99 -16.37 24.70
C ALA A 551 -5.19 -15.48 25.00
N PHE A 552 -6.35 -16.11 25.09
CA PHE A 552 -7.55 -15.49 25.62
C PHE A 552 -7.67 -15.80 27.12
N GLY A 553 -7.96 -14.79 27.93
CA GLY A 553 -8.13 -14.93 29.38
C GLY A 553 -9.58 -14.66 29.79
N LEU A 554 -10.17 -15.56 30.57
CA LEU A 554 -11.46 -15.38 31.25
C LEU A 554 -11.21 -15.28 32.76
N GLU A 555 -11.44 -14.11 33.36
CA GLU A 555 -11.11 -13.88 34.77
C GLU A 555 -12.04 -14.66 35.69
N ALA A 556 -11.57 -15.00 36.90
CA ALA A 556 -12.33 -15.76 37.89
C ALA A 556 -13.68 -15.10 38.25
N GLU A 557 -13.73 -13.77 38.29
CA GLU A 557 -14.95 -13.00 38.52
C GLU A 557 -15.97 -13.18 37.39
N ASP A 558 -15.50 -13.25 36.14
CA ASP A 558 -16.35 -13.47 34.97
C ASP A 558 -16.89 -14.91 34.95
N VAL A 559 -16.06 -15.90 35.31
CA VAL A 559 -16.51 -17.30 35.48
C VAL A 559 -17.56 -17.39 36.59
N LYS A 560 -17.34 -16.71 37.72
CA LYS A 560 -18.30 -16.63 38.83
C LYS A 560 -19.62 -16.01 38.37
N TYR A 561 -19.56 -14.90 37.63
CA TYR A 561 -20.74 -14.24 37.07
C TYR A 561 -21.53 -15.20 36.17
N VAL A 562 -20.87 -15.86 35.21
CA VAL A 562 -21.54 -16.78 34.27
C VAL A 562 -22.19 -17.95 35.02
N THR A 563 -21.49 -18.55 35.97
CA THR A 563 -22.03 -19.69 36.74
C THR A 563 -23.17 -19.31 37.68
N GLN A 564 -23.21 -18.08 38.18
CA GLN A 564 -24.29 -17.58 39.05
C GLN A 564 -25.49 -17.08 38.24
N HIS A 565 -25.25 -16.33 37.16
CA HIS A 565 -26.30 -15.72 36.36
C HIS A 565 -27.01 -16.76 35.47
N PHE A 566 -26.26 -17.67 34.85
CA PHE A 566 -26.80 -18.75 34.02
C PHE A 566 -26.91 -20.06 34.79
N ARG A 567 -27.40 -20.00 36.03
CA ARG A 567 -27.50 -21.18 36.91
C ARG A 567 -28.38 -22.28 36.32
N TYR A 568 -29.40 -21.91 35.54
CA TYR A 568 -30.30 -22.85 34.85
C TYR A 568 -29.56 -23.78 33.88
N THR A 569 -28.48 -23.32 33.25
CA THR A 569 -27.69 -24.11 32.31
C THR A 569 -27.02 -25.30 33.00
N PHE A 570 -26.69 -25.18 34.28
CA PHE A 570 -26.07 -26.25 35.06
C PHE A 570 -27.06 -27.30 35.59
N VAL A 571 -28.37 -27.02 35.48
CA VAL A 571 -29.44 -28.00 35.74
C VAL A 571 -29.49 -29.06 34.64
N ASN A 572 -29.07 -28.72 33.42
CA ASN A 572 -29.07 -29.63 32.29
C ASN A 572 -28.23 -30.89 32.58
N ASP A 573 -28.84 -32.05 32.45
CA ASP A 573 -28.21 -33.35 32.71
C ASP A 573 -26.90 -33.56 31.94
N LYS A 574 -26.81 -33.04 30.70
CA LYS A 574 -25.57 -33.15 29.91
C LYS A 574 -24.43 -32.35 30.56
N VAL A 575 -24.70 -31.11 30.95
CA VAL A 575 -23.75 -30.23 31.63
C VAL A 575 -23.37 -30.81 33.00
N LYS A 576 -24.36 -31.30 33.77
CA LYS A 576 -24.15 -31.94 35.08
C LYS A 576 -23.29 -33.20 34.99
N ARG A 577 -23.52 -34.06 33.98
CA ARG A 577 -22.68 -35.24 33.72
C ARG A 577 -21.26 -34.83 33.33
N SER A 578 -21.09 -33.85 32.46
CA SER A 578 -19.77 -33.32 32.08
C SER A 578 -19.04 -32.74 33.30
N ALA A 579 -19.71 -31.91 34.10
CA ALA A 579 -19.16 -31.34 35.33
C ALA A 579 -18.70 -32.42 36.33
N ARG A 580 -19.51 -33.48 36.52
CA ARG A 580 -19.14 -34.63 37.36
C ARG A 580 -17.96 -35.42 36.77
N TYR A 581 -17.96 -35.67 35.46
CA TYR A 581 -16.90 -36.44 34.79
C TYR A 581 -15.54 -35.75 34.86
N TYR A 582 -15.50 -34.42 34.72
CA TYR A 582 -14.27 -33.63 34.76
C TYR A 582 -13.90 -33.11 36.17
N SER A 583 -14.77 -33.29 37.16
CA SER A 583 -14.48 -32.90 38.55
C SER A 583 -13.38 -33.77 39.18
N PRO A 584 -12.30 -33.17 39.73
CA PRO A 584 -11.24 -33.92 40.42
C PRO A 584 -11.77 -34.75 41.59
N GLY A 585 -12.75 -34.24 42.33
CA GLY A 585 -13.35 -34.93 43.48
C GLY A 585 -14.09 -36.20 43.07
N TRP A 586 -14.95 -36.12 42.04
CA TRP A 586 -15.67 -37.28 41.52
C TRP A 586 -14.75 -38.31 40.86
N ARG A 587 -13.71 -37.86 40.13
CA ARG A 587 -12.68 -38.76 39.56
C ARG A 587 -11.91 -39.51 40.63
N THR A 588 -11.47 -38.81 41.68
CA THR A 588 -10.75 -39.42 42.80
C THR A 588 -11.63 -40.43 43.52
N TRP A 589 -12.89 -40.06 43.81
CA TRP A 589 -13.85 -40.98 44.41
C TRP A 589 -14.12 -42.20 43.54
N ALA A 590 -14.32 -42.02 42.23
CA ALA A 590 -14.54 -43.12 41.30
C ALA A 590 -13.31 -44.03 41.22
N ALA A 591 -12.10 -43.48 41.15
CA ALA A 591 -10.85 -44.24 41.16
C ALA A 591 -10.71 -45.06 42.45
N VAL A 592 -10.96 -44.45 43.61
CA VAL A 592 -10.94 -45.14 44.91
C VAL A 592 -12.02 -46.22 44.96
N ALA A 593 -13.24 -45.95 44.51
CA ALA A 593 -14.33 -46.91 44.48
C ALA A 593 -14.03 -48.12 43.58
N ILE A 594 -13.49 -47.89 42.37
CA ILE A 594 -13.06 -48.95 41.45
C ILE A 594 -11.92 -49.77 42.06
N GLN A 595 -10.90 -49.11 42.64
CA GLN A 595 -9.79 -49.78 43.31
C GLN A 595 -10.29 -50.65 44.48
N LEU A 596 -11.24 -50.15 45.28
CA LEU A 596 -11.84 -50.90 46.38
C LEU A 596 -12.66 -52.09 45.88
N ALA A 597 -13.47 -51.91 44.83
CA ALA A 597 -14.25 -52.98 44.22
C ALA A 597 -13.35 -54.09 43.66
N TRP A 598 -12.28 -53.71 42.96
CA TRP A 598 -11.26 -54.63 42.44
C TRP A 598 -10.57 -55.41 43.55
N ARG A 599 -10.16 -54.74 44.63
CA ARG A 599 -9.56 -55.40 45.79
C ARG A 599 -10.52 -56.38 46.46
N ARG A 600 -11.81 -56.03 46.61
CA ARG A 600 -12.84 -56.94 47.13
C ARG A 600 -13.04 -58.15 46.22
N TYR A 601 -13.08 -57.95 44.90
CA TYR A 601 -13.19 -59.02 43.92
C TYR A 601 -11.98 -59.98 44.00
N ARG A 602 -10.76 -59.43 44.02
CA ARG A 602 -9.53 -60.22 44.17
C ARG A 602 -9.48 -61.00 45.47
N HIS A 603 -9.93 -60.40 46.59
CA HIS A 603 -10.03 -61.08 47.88
C HIS A 603 -11.05 -62.23 47.86
N ARG A 604 -12.20 -62.05 47.19
CA ARG A 604 -13.20 -63.12 47.00
C ARG A 604 -12.62 -64.27 46.17
N LEU A 605 -11.92 -63.97 45.06
CA LEU A 605 -11.24 -64.96 44.24
C LEU A 605 -10.20 -65.77 45.02
N THR A 606 -9.39 -65.10 45.87
CA THR A 606 -8.42 -65.80 46.72
C THR A 606 -9.08 -66.70 47.77
N LEU A 607 -10.20 -66.26 48.36
CA LEU A 607 -10.96 -67.08 49.31
C LEU A 607 -11.64 -68.29 48.63
N THR A 608 -12.18 -68.12 47.42
CA THR A 608 -12.76 -69.23 46.64
C THR A 608 -11.71 -70.20 46.11
N SER A 609 -10.47 -69.75 45.85
CA SER A 609 -9.35 -70.66 45.54
C SER A 609 -8.83 -71.40 46.76
N LEU A 610 -9.04 -70.87 47.97
CA LEU A 610 -8.65 -71.51 49.24
C LEU A 610 -9.70 -72.50 49.77
N SER A 611 -10.95 -72.49 49.25
CA SER A 611 -11.98 -73.45 49.65
C SER A 611 -11.80 -74.86 49.05
N PHE A 612 -10.83 -75.07 48.15
CA PHE A 612 -10.54 -76.40 47.57
C PHE A 612 -9.16 -76.97 47.90
N ILE A 613 -8.28 -76.25 48.61
CA ILE A 613 -6.97 -76.78 49.01
C ILE A 613 -6.62 -76.31 50.43
N ARG A 614 -6.55 -77.25 51.36
CA ARG A 614 -6.01 -77.06 52.72
C ARG A 614 -4.50 -76.80 52.63
N PRO A 615 -3.95 -75.61 52.96
CA PRO A 615 -2.51 -75.40 52.87
C PRO A 615 -1.82 -75.89 54.15
N ARG A 616 -0.92 -76.88 54.02
CA ARG A 616 0.14 -77.16 54.99
C ARG A 616 1.36 -76.30 54.63
N ARG A 617 1.47 -75.11 55.25
CA ARG A 617 2.69 -74.32 55.61
C ARG A 617 2.44 -72.80 55.55
N PRO A 618 3.05 -72.00 56.43
CA PRO A 618 2.78 -70.57 56.53
C PRO A 618 3.50 -69.79 55.42
N LEU A 619 2.76 -68.94 54.70
CA LEU A 619 3.35 -67.94 53.81
C LEU A 619 3.79 -66.74 54.63
N SER A 620 5.08 -66.44 54.53
CA SER A 620 5.75 -65.31 55.15
C SER A 620 5.22 -63.98 54.62
N ARG A 621 5.02 -63.04 55.56
CA ARG A 621 4.80 -61.59 55.37
C ARG A 621 3.39 -61.19 54.88
N CYS A 622 2.35 -61.56 55.64
CA CYS A 622 1.06 -60.87 55.59
C CYS A 622 1.12 -59.56 56.40
N SER A 623 0.82 -58.42 55.77
CA SER A 623 0.16 -57.32 56.48
C SER A 623 -1.03 -57.92 57.21
N SER A 624 -1.17 -57.63 58.51
CA SER A 624 -2.30 -58.20 59.25
C SER A 624 -3.60 -57.82 58.55
N LEU A 625 -4.59 -58.72 58.50
CA LEU A 625 -5.91 -58.44 57.92
C LEU A 625 -6.52 -57.13 58.49
N GLY A 626 -6.10 -56.75 59.71
CA GLY A 626 -6.43 -55.49 60.36
C GLY A 626 -5.78 -54.25 59.72
N GLU A 627 -4.50 -54.30 59.32
CA GLU A 627 -3.82 -53.19 58.63
C GLU A 627 -4.42 -52.88 57.26
N ASP A 628 -4.79 -53.92 56.51
CA ASP A 628 -5.45 -53.72 55.21
C ASP A 628 -6.88 -53.20 55.37
N ARG A 629 -7.60 -53.61 56.42
CA ARG A 629 -8.89 -53.00 56.80
C ARG A 629 -8.72 -51.55 57.24
N LEU A 630 -7.70 -51.23 58.03
CA LEU A 630 -7.40 -49.86 58.46
C LEU A 630 -7.08 -48.97 57.26
N ARG A 631 -6.22 -49.41 56.34
CA ARG A 631 -5.96 -48.70 55.08
C ARG A 631 -7.22 -48.55 54.22
N LEU A 632 -8.11 -49.54 54.24
CA LEU A 632 -9.41 -49.49 53.56
C LEU A 632 -10.32 -48.41 54.17
N TYR A 633 -10.43 -48.37 55.50
CA TYR A 633 -11.21 -47.36 56.21
C TYR A 633 -10.62 -45.96 56.03
N THR A 634 -9.28 -45.83 56.09
CA THR A 634 -8.60 -44.56 55.82
C THR A 634 -8.84 -44.09 54.38
N ALA A 635 -8.77 -44.97 53.38
CA ALA A 635 -9.11 -44.61 51.99
C ALA A 635 -10.57 -44.18 51.81
N LEU A 636 -11.50 -44.81 52.54
CA LEU A 636 -12.92 -44.47 52.52
C LEU A 636 -13.22 -43.13 53.21
N LEU A 637 -12.52 -42.83 54.31
CA LEU A 637 -12.65 -41.58 55.07
C LEU A 637 -11.95 -40.39 54.39
N THR A 638 -10.86 -40.64 53.65
CA THR A 638 -10.10 -39.60 52.94
C THR A 638 -10.63 -39.29 51.54
N SER A 639 -11.51 -40.14 51.00
CA SER A 639 -12.23 -39.91 49.73
C SER A 639 -13.74 -40.08 49.93
N PRO A 640 -14.41 -39.18 50.69
CA PRO A 640 -15.85 -39.23 50.85
C PRO A 640 -16.53 -39.06 49.48
N LYS A 641 -17.65 -39.77 49.27
CA LYS A 641 -18.49 -39.56 48.09
C LYS A 641 -18.86 -38.08 48.05
N PRO A 642 -18.54 -37.34 46.96
CA PRO A 642 -18.95 -35.95 46.87
C PRO A 642 -20.48 -35.87 47.02
N ASN A 643 -20.98 -34.97 47.88
CA ASN A 643 -22.42 -34.82 48.11
C ASN A 643 -23.16 -34.68 46.77
N GLN A 644 -24.28 -35.40 46.62
CA GLN A 644 -25.14 -35.31 45.42
C GLN A 644 -25.63 -33.85 45.22
N ASP A 645 -25.87 -33.17 46.34
CA ASP A 645 -26.30 -31.78 46.46
C ASP A 645 -25.29 -30.74 45.93
N HIS A 646 -24.04 -31.12 45.61
CA HIS A 646 -23.10 -30.19 44.98
C HIS A 646 -23.57 -29.70 43.60
N PHE A 647 -24.48 -30.43 42.96
CA PHE A 647 -25.07 -30.10 41.66
C PHE A 647 -26.60 -30.26 41.64
N ASP A 648 -27.25 -30.38 42.80
CA ASP A 648 -28.71 -30.25 42.90
C ASP A 648 -28.98 -28.76 43.12
N PHE A 649 -29.47 -28.12 42.07
CA PHE A 649 -29.40 -26.67 41.86
C PHE A 649 -30.56 -25.91 42.45
#